data_AF-A0A959C8F3-F1
#
_entry.id   AF-A0A959C8F3-F1
#
_cell.length_a   1.000
_cell.length_b   1.000
_cell.length_c   1.000
_cell.angle_alpha   90.00
_cell.angle_beta   90.00
_cell.angle_gamma   90.00
#
_symmetry.space_group_name_H-M   'P 1'
#
loop_
_entity.id
_entity.type
_entity.pdbx_description
1 polymer ?
#
loop_
_entity_poly.entity_id
_entity_poly.type
_entity_poly.pdbx_seq_one_letter_code
_entity_poly.pdbx_strand_id
1 'polypeptide(L)'
;MAENLSLTPHPLARGGTSRSQRSVRALSPAAAPFDARTEAELLEYLFQLAKALVYHDIKLQKSDWQDFFRTALPFQLALIGQYDATELQKDFEQAKLDFEQGLSKGDVTPLFARLFNLALLLNRWHTQLPEQSGLKRELFNLLNEDLRFGLQRLLDLADAAQKADIGYHQSENLRPLYSNPAWQLSAPAIFLPGSSLRGSVQMKKQTVCEQLQELFGLFYQGVQRIVKSAPVYFEESLQFSNHSPHTGLLYAFLKLFQFLRNDLNDLTRKHLEFYYRDVLGLHEKPAVPDNAHLVLQLDKAVPQHLLLTGTLFKGGKDPAPPKAEIHFNLPTETVLNQATVETVRTLYRKNAPDPTQENDPPLAFYSANAANSADGAGAPFEKPEEAVWETLGYHTAQNGSALPQARIGFLIASPTLLLNEGNGKITLKFDGSNVPDLASLAGKFNVSYSGKKAWITIPANKQEWGKKLKTADNSTEPDAAAVTFTIENEPLTFADAKILKEDYRTTDPILKLELLATADGYLTAYDNLQKANITGITLTVAADRVRNLLLSNDDGPLDGNKPFMPFGAMPHLSSSFYVGCDEAFRKSLHAVSINILWDNLPSSFPSHYAGYDYKNLSTIPQNNSFRVAMGLLDNAVWKEDLNKNGETPDIDKTLFVNDNGSYVSNRVITINDFPNQVKLDLPKNNTTLQPLSAETKYGFVRLRLTGDDFRHAVYAKIFTIKVIEIAEKSPLKNKLTDAKDEVTNAKGDMPGPLSQVEEDPDVIIANANIVTGNSAIDASNAKLPLVSGHLNTAENILTVTDQLITPPNPPYTPTIKKY
;
A
#
# COMPACT_ATOMS: atom_id res chain seq x y z
N MET A 1 -31.82 -31.49 -38.74
CA MET A 1 -30.40 -31.47 -38.30
C MET A 1 -30.01 -30.21 -37.51
N ALA A 2 -30.88 -29.18 -37.39
CA ALA A 2 -30.54 -27.92 -36.73
C ALA A 2 -30.65 -27.91 -35.18
N GLU A 3 -31.26 -28.92 -34.54
CA GLU A 3 -31.35 -28.98 -33.06
C GLU A 3 -30.10 -29.56 -32.37
N ASN A 4 -29.20 -30.23 -33.10
CA ASN A 4 -28.06 -30.92 -32.49
C ASN A 4 -26.73 -30.15 -32.50
N LEU A 5 -26.62 -29.02 -33.20
CA LEU A 5 -25.38 -28.21 -33.20
C LEU A 5 -25.26 -27.29 -31.97
N SER A 6 -26.30 -27.14 -31.15
CA SER A 6 -26.27 -26.30 -29.94
C SER A 6 -25.95 -27.06 -28.65
N LEU A 7 -25.70 -28.36 -28.72
CA LEU A 7 -25.36 -29.20 -27.57
C LEU A 7 -23.85 -29.46 -27.42
N THR A 8 -23.00 -28.89 -28.26
CA THR A 8 -21.56 -28.82 -27.99
C THR A 8 -21.32 -27.73 -26.93
N PRO A 9 -20.99 -28.08 -25.67
CA PRO A 9 -20.64 -27.09 -24.68
C PRO A 9 -19.39 -26.36 -25.17
N HIS A 10 -19.53 -25.07 -25.45
CA HIS A 10 -18.39 -24.22 -25.71
C HIS A 10 -17.56 -24.17 -24.42
N PRO A 11 -16.23 -24.37 -24.46
CA PRO A 11 -15.39 -24.37 -23.25
C PRO A 11 -15.35 -23.01 -22.52
N LEU A 12 -16.01 -21.99 -23.06
CA LEU A 12 -16.15 -20.66 -22.47
C LEU A 12 -17.64 -20.45 -22.14
N ALA A 13 -18.03 -20.78 -20.92
CA ALA A 13 -19.38 -20.57 -20.43
C ALA A 13 -19.63 -19.06 -20.26
N ARG A 14 -20.50 -18.47 -21.10
CA ARG A 14 -20.94 -17.08 -20.95
C ARG A 14 -22.26 -17.04 -20.18
N GLY A 15 -22.36 -16.21 -19.14
CA GLY A 15 -23.56 -16.08 -18.28
C GLY A 15 -24.76 -15.35 -18.89
N GLY A 16 -24.82 -15.19 -20.23
CA GLY A 16 -25.91 -14.51 -20.92
C GLY A 16 -26.93 -15.49 -21.53
N THR A 17 -28.14 -15.00 -21.83
CA THR A 17 -29.15 -15.82 -22.51
C THR A 17 -28.77 -16.06 -23.98
N SER A 18 -28.55 -17.33 -24.32
CA SER A 18 -28.19 -17.72 -25.68
C SER A 18 -29.34 -17.42 -26.64
N ARG A 19 -29.04 -17.31 -27.95
CA ARG A 19 -30.09 -17.13 -28.97
C ARG A 19 -31.05 -18.32 -29.01
N SER A 20 -30.60 -19.53 -28.65
CA SER A 20 -31.44 -20.72 -28.53
C SER A 20 -32.42 -20.62 -27.35
N GLN A 21 -32.03 -20.01 -26.23
CA GLN A 21 -32.95 -19.74 -25.12
C GLN A 21 -34.02 -18.68 -25.44
N ARG A 22 -33.87 -17.95 -26.55
CA ARG A 22 -34.84 -16.96 -27.06
C ARG A 22 -35.71 -17.49 -28.20
N SER A 23 -35.65 -18.78 -28.54
CA SER A 23 -36.49 -19.34 -29.60
C SER A 23 -37.95 -19.44 -29.15
N VAL A 24 -38.86 -18.86 -29.93
CA VAL A 24 -40.30 -18.97 -29.68
C VAL A 24 -40.73 -20.42 -29.96
N ARG A 25 -41.31 -21.10 -28.98
CA ARG A 25 -41.76 -22.50 -29.11
C ARG A 25 -42.67 -22.71 -30.32
N ALA A 26 -43.53 -21.75 -30.65
CA ALA A 26 -44.43 -21.81 -31.81
C ALA A 26 -43.71 -21.88 -33.17
N LEU A 27 -42.42 -21.52 -33.24
CA LEU A 27 -41.61 -21.61 -34.46
C LEU A 27 -40.81 -22.93 -34.55
N SER A 28 -40.89 -23.78 -33.52
CA SER A 28 -40.30 -25.12 -33.60
C SER A 28 -41.14 -26.01 -34.52
N PRO A 29 -40.53 -26.74 -35.47
CA PRO A 29 -41.23 -27.71 -36.30
C PRO A 29 -42.02 -28.77 -35.50
N ALA A 30 -41.58 -29.07 -34.28
CA ALA A 30 -42.23 -30.04 -33.40
C ALA A 30 -43.42 -29.47 -32.61
N ALA A 31 -43.72 -28.16 -32.73
CA ALA A 31 -44.75 -27.51 -31.92
C ALA A 31 -46.18 -27.89 -32.29
N ALA A 32 -46.41 -28.32 -33.54
CA ALA A 32 -47.72 -28.72 -34.05
C ALA A 32 -47.56 -29.96 -34.95
N PRO A 33 -47.37 -31.15 -34.36
CA PRO A 33 -47.34 -32.39 -35.13
C PRO A 33 -48.69 -32.62 -35.81
N PHE A 34 -48.66 -33.19 -37.02
CA PHE A 34 -49.87 -33.60 -37.75
C PHE A 34 -50.60 -34.73 -37.03
N ASP A 35 -49.86 -35.65 -36.39
CA ASP A 35 -50.42 -36.67 -35.52
C ASP A 35 -49.60 -36.74 -34.23
N ALA A 36 -50.19 -36.21 -33.15
CA ALA A 36 -49.60 -36.14 -31.82
C ALA A 36 -49.81 -37.40 -30.99
N ARG A 37 -50.62 -38.36 -31.46
CA ARG A 37 -51.07 -39.49 -30.63
C ARG A 37 -49.90 -40.39 -30.27
N THR A 38 -49.78 -40.69 -28.98
CA THR A 38 -48.88 -41.68 -28.42
C THR A 38 -49.32 -43.11 -28.79
N GLU A 39 -48.43 -44.09 -28.59
CA GLU A 39 -48.80 -45.49 -28.81
C GLU A 39 -49.95 -45.93 -27.87
N ALA A 40 -49.97 -45.43 -26.63
CA ALA A 40 -51.05 -45.69 -25.68
C ALA A 40 -52.40 -45.10 -26.13
N GLU A 41 -52.43 -43.85 -26.62
CA GLU A 41 -53.65 -43.22 -27.16
C GLU A 41 -54.15 -43.92 -28.42
N LEU A 42 -53.25 -44.46 -29.26
CA LEU A 42 -53.65 -45.26 -30.42
C LEU A 42 -54.31 -46.58 -30.00
N LEU A 43 -53.82 -47.24 -28.94
CA LEU A 43 -54.43 -48.45 -28.41
C LEU A 43 -55.79 -48.19 -27.77
N GLU A 44 -55.92 -47.10 -27.01
CA GLU A 44 -57.22 -46.66 -26.49
C GLU A 44 -58.18 -46.35 -27.64
N TYR A 45 -57.74 -45.61 -28.65
CA TYR A 45 -58.54 -45.31 -29.84
C TYR A 45 -59.05 -46.58 -30.52
N LEU A 46 -58.18 -47.59 -30.68
CA LEU A 46 -58.57 -48.89 -31.22
C LEU A 46 -59.58 -49.62 -30.33
N PHE A 47 -59.43 -49.54 -29.01
CA PHE A 47 -60.37 -50.13 -28.05
C PHE A 47 -61.75 -49.45 -28.11
N GLN A 48 -61.80 -48.13 -28.27
CA GLN A 48 -63.06 -47.39 -28.44
C GLN A 48 -63.69 -47.68 -29.81
N LEU A 49 -62.88 -47.77 -30.86
CA LEU A 49 -63.33 -48.17 -32.19
C LEU A 49 -63.95 -49.58 -32.18
N ALA A 50 -63.35 -50.51 -31.42
CA ALA A 50 -63.86 -51.87 -31.27
C ALA A 50 -65.28 -51.93 -30.69
N LYS A 51 -65.65 -50.98 -29.83
CA LYS A 51 -67.01 -50.85 -29.27
C LYS A 51 -68.05 -50.50 -30.33
N ALA A 52 -67.66 -49.70 -31.32
CA ALA A 52 -68.54 -49.30 -32.42
C ALA A 52 -68.77 -50.44 -33.43
N LEU A 53 -67.90 -51.45 -33.42
CA LEU A 53 -68.02 -52.64 -34.25
C LEU A 53 -68.87 -53.68 -33.51
N VAL A 54 -70.11 -53.84 -33.96
CA VAL A 54 -71.08 -54.77 -33.36
C VAL A 54 -71.13 -56.06 -34.18
N TYR A 55 -71.18 -57.21 -33.50
CA TYR A 55 -71.48 -58.51 -34.11
C TYR A 55 -72.56 -59.27 -33.33
N HIS A 56 -73.10 -60.35 -33.93
CA HIS A 56 -73.97 -61.29 -33.22
C HIS A 56 -73.16 -62.52 -32.81
N ASP A 57 -73.15 -62.85 -31.53
CA ASP A 57 -72.44 -64.01 -31.00
C ASP A 57 -73.09 -65.34 -31.43
N ILE A 58 -72.50 -66.47 -31.02
CA ILE A 58 -73.03 -67.81 -31.31
C ILE A 58 -74.44 -68.08 -30.72
N LYS A 59 -74.91 -67.22 -29.80
CA LYS A 59 -76.25 -67.25 -29.21
C LYS A 59 -77.18 -66.20 -29.85
N LEU A 60 -76.77 -65.57 -30.96
CA LEU A 60 -77.45 -64.47 -31.65
C LEU A 60 -77.65 -63.23 -30.77
N GLN A 61 -76.84 -63.07 -29.72
CA GLN A 61 -76.84 -61.89 -28.87
C GLN A 61 -75.92 -60.83 -29.47
N LYS A 62 -76.37 -59.57 -29.40
CA LYS A 62 -75.59 -58.42 -29.85
C LYS A 62 -74.39 -58.23 -28.91
N SER A 63 -73.18 -58.28 -29.47
CA SER A 63 -71.91 -58.06 -28.77
C SER A 63 -71.01 -57.11 -29.57
N ASP A 64 -69.86 -56.74 -29.01
CA ASP A 64 -68.87 -55.85 -29.62
C ASP A 64 -67.45 -56.43 -29.53
N TRP A 65 -66.52 -55.85 -30.28
CA TRP A 65 -65.16 -56.35 -30.37
C TRP A 65 -64.25 -55.94 -29.20
N GLN A 66 -64.75 -55.28 -28.14
CA GLN A 66 -63.89 -54.89 -27.02
C GLN A 66 -63.29 -56.12 -26.31
N ASP A 67 -64.04 -57.21 -26.21
CA ASP A 67 -63.59 -58.46 -25.59
C ASP A 67 -62.33 -59.04 -26.24
N PHE A 68 -62.11 -58.74 -27.52
CA PHE A 68 -60.89 -59.11 -28.26
C PHE A 68 -59.62 -58.52 -27.62
N PHE A 69 -59.73 -57.34 -26.99
CA PHE A 69 -58.61 -56.60 -26.39
C PHE A 69 -58.58 -56.68 -24.86
N ARG A 70 -59.69 -57.08 -24.21
CA ARG A 70 -59.84 -57.05 -22.75
C ARG A 70 -58.82 -57.90 -22.01
N THR A 71 -58.19 -58.89 -22.64
CA THR A 71 -57.19 -59.78 -22.03
C THR A 71 -55.75 -59.40 -22.37
N ALA A 72 -55.55 -58.40 -23.25
CA ALA A 72 -54.23 -57.97 -23.69
C ALA A 72 -53.63 -56.97 -22.71
N LEU A 73 -52.49 -57.32 -22.09
CA LEU A 73 -51.84 -56.51 -21.07
C LEU A 73 -51.57 -55.05 -21.51
N PRO A 74 -50.99 -54.77 -22.70
CA PRO A 74 -50.71 -53.39 -23.07
C PRO A 74 -51.98 -52.54 -23.30
N PHE A 75 -53.09 -53.16 -23.72
CA PHE A 75 -54.39 -52.46 -23.83
C PHE A 75 -54.93 -52.08 -22.45
N GLN A 76 -54.85 -52.99 -21.49
CA GLN A 76 -55.29 -52.70 -20.12
C GLN A 76 -54.44 -51.62 -19.47
N LEU A 77 -53.12 -51.65 -19.68
CA LEU A 77 -52.20 -50.64 -19.17
C LEU A 77 -52.43 -49.28 -19.83
N ALA A 78 -52.65 -49.24 -21.15
CA ALA A 78 -53.01 -48.00 -21.85
C ALA A 78 -54.33 -47.41 -21.32
N LEU A 79 -55.38 -48.23 -21.17
CA LEU A 79 -56.68 -47.79 -20.65
C LEU A 79 -56.60 -47.29 -19.20
N ILE A 80 -55.78 -47.90 -18.36
CA ILE A 80 -55.57 -47.43 -16.98
C ILE A 80 -54.74 -46.14 -16.99
N GLY A 81 -53.68 -46.06 -17.79
CA GLY A 81 -52.81 -44.89 -17.87
C GLY A 81 -53.50 -43.64 -18.43
N GLN A 82 -54.49 -43.82 -19.30
CA GLN A 82 -55.30 -42.73 -19.87
C GLN A 82 -56.59 -42.43 -19.08
N TYR A 83 -56.82 -43.12 -17.96
CA TYR A 83 -58.03 -42.91 -17.18
C TYR A 83 -58.04 -41.50 -16.57
N ASP A 84 -59.04 -40.69 -16.93
CA ASP A 84 -59.20 -39.35 -16.37
C ASP A 84 -59.73 -39.44 -14.93
N ALA A 85 -58.80 -39.40 -13.97
CA ALA A 85 -59.16 -39.38 -12.56
C ALA A 85 -59.81 -38.04 -12.14
N THR A 86 -59.60 -36.94 -12.87
CA THR A 86 -60.04 -35.60 -12.43
C THR A 86 -61.56 -35.47 -12.37
N GLU A 87 -62.29 -36.15 -13.26
CA GLU A 87 -63.75 -36.22 -13.23
C GLU A 87 -64.27 -36.83 -11.92
N LEU A 88 -63.57 -37.83 -11.36
CA LEU A 88 -63.98 -38.49 -10.11
C LEU A 88 -63.98 -37.51 -8.92
N GLN A 89 -62.98 -36.63 -8.86
CA GLN A 89 -62.88 -35.61 -7.82
C GLN A 89 -64.01 -34.59 -7.96
N LYS A 90 -64.23 -34.10 -9.18
CA LYS A 90 -65.31 -33.15 -9.48
C LYS A 90 -66.70 -33.73 -9.13
N ASP A 91 -66.94 -34.99 -9.48
CA ASP A 91 -68.19 -35.68 -9.20
C ASP A 91 -68.44 -35.86 -7.69
N PHE A 92 -67.39 -36.18 -6.91
CA PHE A 92 -67.50 -36.29 -5.45
C PHE A 92 -67.71 -34.94 -4.77
N GLU A 93 -66.97 -33.90 -5.18
CA GLU A 93 -67.13 -32.54 -4.66
C GLU A 93 -68.55 -32.01 -4.92
N GLN A 94 -69.12 -32.27 -6.11
CA GLN A 94 -70.50 -31.91 -6.42
C GLN A 94 -71.49 -32.68 -5.53
N ALA A 95 -71.33 -34.00 -5.39
CA ALA A 95 -72.20 -34.80 -4.53
C ALA A 95 -72.13 -34.37 -3.05
N LYS A 96 -70.95 -33.91 -2.60
CA LYS A 96 -70.74 -33.37 -1.26
C LYS A 96 -71.47 -32.04 -1.08
N LEU A 97 -71.34 -31.13 -2.05
CA LEU A 97 -72.02 -29.84 -2.03
C LEU A 97 -73.55 -30.03 -1.98
N ASP A 98 -74.09 -30.93 -2.81
CA ASP A 98 -75.53 -31.24 -2.83
C ASP A 98 -76.01 -31.79 -1.47
N PHE A 99 -75.17 -32.61 -0.82
CA PHE A 99 -75.44 -33.14 0.51
C PHE A 99 -75.39 -32.05 1.60
N GLU A 100 -74.38 -31.18 1.57
CA GLU A 100 -74.20 -30.07 2.51
C GLU A 100 -75.34 -29.05 2.45
N GLN A 101 -75.86 -28.77 1.25
CA GLN A 101 -77.01 -27.87 1.06
C GLN A 101 -78.34 -28.45 1.59
N GLY A 102 -78.41 -29.78 1.76
CA GLY A 102 -79.62 -30.51 2.13
C GLY A 102 -79.62 -31.16 3.52
N LEU A 103 -78.76 -30.76 4.47
CA LEU A 103 -78.44 -31.52 5.70
C LEU A 103 -79.64 -32.12 6.48
N SER A 104 -80.79 -31.44 6.51
CA SER A 104 -81.97 -31.90 7.26
C SER A 104 -82.76 -33.03 6.57
N LYS A 105 -82.71 -33.14 5.23
CA LYS A 105 -83.39 -34.18 4.43
C LYS A 105 -82.46 -35.02 3.55
N GLY A 106 -81.18 -34.68 3.49
CA GLY A 106 -80.19 -35.25 2.58
C GLY A 106 -79.89 -36.71 2.87
N ASP A 107 -79.87 -37.51 1.80
CA ASP A 107 -79.47 -38.91 1.76
C ASP A 107 -77.94 -38.99 1.64
N VAL A 108 -77.28 -39.76 2.52
CA VAL A 108 -75.81 -39.93 2.50
C VAL A 108 -75.35 -40.98 1.47
N THR A 109 -76.29 -41.78 0.93
CA THR A 109 -76.04 -42.86 -0.04
C THR A 109 -75.22 -42.40 -1.25
N PRO A 110 -75.45 -41.23 -1.86
CA PRO A 110 -74.65 -40.79 -2.99
C PRO A 110 -73.16 -40.67 -2.63
N LEU A 111 -72.78 -40.26 -1.42
CA LEU A 111 -71.37 -40.17 -1.04
C LEU A 111 -70.75 -41.55 -0.87
N PHE A 112 -71.43 -42.48 -0.19
CA PHE A 112 -71.00 -43.87 -0.08
C PHE A 112 -70.86 -44.54 -1.45
N ALA A 113 -71.81 -44.33 -2.36
CA ALA A 113 -71.80 -44.88 -3.71
C ALA A 113 -70.52 -44.52 -4.47
N ARG A 114 -70.06 -43.27 -4.33
CA ARG A 114 -68.86 -42.78 -5.02
C ARG A 114 -67.60 -43.45 -4.48
N LEU A 115 -67.47 -43.62 -3.16
CA LEU A 115 -66.35 -44.36 -2.57
C LEU A 115 -66.39 -45.86 -2.89
N PHE A 116 -67.55 -46.51 -2.81
CA PHE A 116 -67.68 -47.91 -3.19
C PHE A 116 -67.39 -48.13 -4.67
N ASN A 117 -67.77 -47.19 -5.54
CA ASN A 117 -67.41 -47.23 -6.96
C ASN A 117 -65.89 -47.09 -7.19
N LEU A 118 -65.17 -46.26 -6.42
CA LEU A 118 -63.70 -46.21 -6.46
C LEU A 118 -63.07 -47.54 -6.03
N ALA A 119 -63.56 -48.12 -4.92
CA ALA A 119 -63.08 -49.43 -4.47
C ALA A 119 -63.35 -50.53 -5.50
N LEU A 120 -64.53 -50.52 -6.13
CA LEU A 120 -64.90 -51.44 -7.20
C LEU A 120 -64.10 -51.22 -8.48
N LEU A 121 -63.73 -49.98 -8.81
CA LEU A 121 -62.86 -49.64 -9.94
C LEU A 121 -61.46 -50.24 -9.76
N LEU A 122 -60.82 -49.96 -8.62
CA LEU A 122 -59.51 -50.52 -8.28
C LEU A 122 -59.56 -52.06 -8.22
N ASN A 123 -60.63 -52.63 -7.67
CA ASN A 123 -60.86 -54.07 -7.66
C ASN A 123 -60.98 -54.64 -9.08
N ARG A 124 -61.66 -53.94 -9.98
CA ARG A 124 -61.79 -54.34 -11.39
C ARG A 124 -60.45 -54.31 -12.11
N TRP A 125 -59.67 -53.24 -11.93
CA TRP A 125 -58.32 -53.17 -12.49
C TRP A 125 -57.44 -54.31 -11.99
N HIS A 126 -57.50 -54.63 -10.69
CA HIS A 126 -56.73 -55.74 -10.12
C HIS A 126 -57.13 -57.10 -10.70
N THR A 127 -58.43 -57.36 -10.82
CA THR A 127 -58.93 -58.66 -11.30
C THR A 127 -58.76 -58.85 -12.80
N GLN A 128 -58.76 -57.77 -13.59
CA GLN A 128 -58.58 -57.84 -15.04
C GLN A 128 -57.11 -58.00 -15.46
N LEU A 129 -56.16 -57.46 -14.69
CA LEU A 129 -54.74 -57.57 -15.03
C LEU A 129 -54.22 -59.04 -14.93
N PRO A 130 -53.39 -59.51 -15.88
CA PRO A 130 -52.68 -60.79 -15.79
C PRO A 130 -51.73 -60.88 -14.59
N GLU A 131 -51.51 -62.10 -14.07
CA GLU A 131 -50.60 -62.36 -12.93
C GLU A 131 -49.15 -61.87 -13.14
N GLN A 132 -48.70 -61.84 -14.39
CA GLN A 132 -47.34 -61.43 -14.75
C GLN A 132 -47.15 -59.90 -14.79
N SER A 133 -48.22 -59.11 -14.55
CA SER A 133 -48.18 -57.65 -14.61
C SER A 133 -47.53 -57.03 -13.37
N GLY A 134 -46.49 -56.21 -13.58
CA GLY A 134 -45.89 -55.40 -12.51
C GLY A 134 -46.90 -54.45 -11.85
N LEU A 135 -47.79 -53.85 -12.65
CA LEU A 135 -48.87 -53.00 -12.13
C LEU A 135 -49.88 -53.79 -11.29
N LYS A 136 -50.16 -55.06 -11.62
CA LYS A 136 -51.04 -55.90 -10.80
C LYS A 136 -50.46 -56.11 -9.40
N ARG A 137 -49.15 -56.34 -9.31
CA ARG A 137 -48.44 -56.47 -8.02
C ARG A 137 -48.45 -55.16 -7.24
N GLU A 138 -48.19 -54.03 -7.91
CA GLU A 138 -48.27 -52.71 -7.25
C GLU A 138 -49.69 -52.43 -6.75
N LEU A 139 -50.70 -52.76 -7.56
CA LEU A 139 -52.10 -52.64 -7.19
C LEU A 139 -52.46 -53.59 -6.04
N PHE A 140 -51.98 -54.83 -6.04
CA PHE A 140 -52.15 -55.77 -4.92
C PHE A 140 -51.61 -55.17 -3.62
N ASN A 141 -50.39 -54.61 -3.64
CA ASN A 141 -49.79 -53.97 -2.47
C ASN A 141 -50.61 -52.75 -2.02
N LEU A 142 -51.05 -51.89 -2.95
CA LEU A 142 -51.92 -50.76 -2.64
C LEU A 142 -53.24 -51.22 -2.00
N LEU A 143 -53.87 -52.27 -2.54
CA LEU A 143 -55.13 -52.81 -1.99
C LEU A 143 -54.92 -53.41 -0.59
N ASN A 144 -53.84 -54.17 -0.41
CA ASN A 144 -53.61 -54.96 0.79
C ASN A 144 -53.01 -54.15 1.95
N GLU A 145 -52.06 -53.25 1.66
CA GLU A 145 -51.29 -52.51 2.65
C GLU A 145 -51.88 -51.12 2.94
N ASP A 146 -52.31 -50.40 1.89
CA ASP A 146 -52.74 -49.00 2.02
C ASP A 146 -54.28 -48.86 2.15
N LEU A 147 -55.04 -49.52 1.26
CA LEU A 147 -56.48 -49.29 1.12
C LEU A 147 -57.36 -50.26 1.91
N ARG A 148 -56.82 -51.39 2.38
CA ARG A 148 -57.56 -52.40 3.16
C ARG A 148 -58.24 -51.79 4.39
N PHE A 149 -57.48 -51.05 5.20
CA PHE A 149 -58.01 -50.42 6.41
C PHE A 149 -59.02 -49.31 6.07
N GLY A 150 -58.79 -48.59 4.97
CA GLY A 150 -59.75 -47.61 4.43
C GLY A 150 -61.07 -48.27 4.01
N LEU A 151 -61.03 -49.43 3.35
CA LEU A 151 -62.22 -50.17 2.94
C LEU A 151 -62.95 -50.75 4.14
N GLN A 152 -62.23 -51.29 5.14
CA GLN A 152 -62.84 -51.77 6.37
C GLN A 152 -63.55 -50.62 7.10
N ARG A 153 -62.90 -49.45 7.25
CA ARG A 153 -63.51 -48.25 7.85
C ARG A 153 -64.73 -47.78 7.06
N LEU A 154 -64.71 -47.86 5.72
CA LEU A 154 -65.86 -47.53 4.88
C LEU A 154 -67.05 -48.47 5.12
N LEU A 155 -66.80 -49.79 5.23
CA LEU A 155 -67.82 -50.78 5.53
C LEU A 155 -68.40 -50.60 6.95
N ASP A 156 -67.55 -50.34 7.93
CA ASP A 156 -67.97 -50.09 9.32
C ASP A 156 -68.78 -48.79 9.43
N LEU A 157 -68.40 -47.76 8.68
CA LEU A 157 -69.12 -46.49 8.60
C LEU A 157 -70.47 -46.64 7.91
N ALA A 158 -70.56 -47.48 6.87
CA ALA A 158 -71.80 -47.81 6.18
C ALA A 158 -72.80 -48.54 7.10
N ASP A 159 -72.33 -49.54 7.85
CA ASP A 159 -73.14 -50.25 8.86
C ASP A 159 -73.60 -49.32 9.99
N ALA A 160 -72.71 -48.43 10.47
CA ALA A 160 -73.05 -47.43 11.48
C ALA A 160 -74.09 -46.42 10.97
N ALA A 161 -73.97 -45.97 9.72
CA ALA A 161 -74.94 -45.09 9.07
C ALA A 161 -76.30 -45.76 8.89
N GLN A 162 -76.33 -47.05 8.53
CA GLN A 162 -77.56 -47.84 8.43
C GLN A 162 -78.25 -48.01 9.79
N LYS A 163 -77.50 -48.36 10.84
CA LYS A 163 -78.03 -48.52 12.21
C LYS A 163 -78.49 -47.21 12.84
N ALA A 164 -77.85 -46.09 12.48
CA ALA A 164 -78.20 -44.77 13.00
C ALA A 164 -79.39 -44.13 12.29
N ASP A 165 -79.95 -44.77 11.26
CA ASP A 165 -81.09 -44.32 10.45
C ASP A 165 -80.92 -42.89 9.92
N ILE A 166 -79.71 -42.56 9.45
CA ILE A 166 -79.37 -41.24 8.91
C ILE A 166 -79.60 -41.13 7.40
N GLY A 167 -80.44 -42.01 6.84
CA GLY A 167 -80.75 -42.06 5.41
C GLY A 167 -79.61 -42.63 4.57
N TYR A 168 -79.11 -43.83 4.91
CA TYR A 168 -78.20 -44.61 4.07
C TYR A 168 -78.89 -45.90 3.63
N HIS A 169 -78.87 -46.18 2.33
CA HIS A 169 -79.35 -47.43 1.76
C HIS A 169 -78.28 -47.99 0.81
N GLN A 170 -77.68 -49.13 1.17
CA GLN A 170 -76.68 -49.76 0.32
C GLN A 170 -77.30 -50.18 -1.02
N SER A 171 -76.76 -49.66 -2.13
CA SER A 171 -77.25 -49.93 -3.49
C SER A 171 -76.25 -50.72 -4.34
N GLU A 172 -74.98 -50.75 -3.92
CA GLU A 172 -73.86 -51.30 -4.67
C GLU A 172 -73.69 -52.79 -4.40
N ASN A 173 -73.42 -53.55 -5.47
CA ASN A 173 -73.04 -54.96 -5.35
C ASN A 173 -71.58 -55.08 -4.87
N LEU A 174 -71.38 -55.25 -3.56
CA LEU A 174 -70.06 -55.36 -2.95
C LEU A 174 -69.46 -56.78 -3.00
N ARG A 175 -70.19 -57.78 -3.52
CA ARG A 175 -69.70 -59.18 -3.64
C ARG A 175 -68.33 -59.30 -4.32
N PRO A 176 -68.00 -58.52 -5.37
CA PRO A 176 -66.67 -58.56 -5.99
C PRO A 176 -65.52 -58.18 -5.06
N LEU A 177 -65.76 -57.35 -4.04
CA LEU A 177 -64.72 -56.93 -3.08
C LEU A 177 -64.38 -58.09 -2.14
N TYR A 178 -65.41 -58.75 -1.58
CA TYR A 178 -65.23 -59.93 -0.72
C TYR A 178 -64.64 -61.14 -1.44
N SER A 179 -64.82 -61.20 -2.77
CA SER A 179 -64.32 -62.30 -3.59
C SER A 179 -62.84 -62.13 -3.99
N ASN A 180 -62.25 -60.95 -3.79
CA ASN A 180 -60.86 -60.68 -4.15
C ASN A 180 -59.96 -60.78 -2.89
N PRO A 181 -59.03 -61.76 -2.84
CA PRO A 181 -58.18 -61.97 -1.66
C PRO A 181 -57.24 -60.80 -1.36
N ALA A 182 -56.98 -59.90 -2.33
CA ALA A 182 -56.14 -58.72 -2.13
C ALA A 182 -56.68 -57.78 -1.04
N TRP A 183 -58.00 -57.73 -0.84
CA TRP A 183 -58.59 -56.90 0.21
C TRP A 183 -58.51 -57.52 1.61
N GLN A 184 -58.23 -58.84 1.70
CA GLN A 184 -58.19 -59.59 2.97
C GLN A 184 -59.39 -59.31 3.90
N LEU A 185 -60.59 -59.21 3.31
CA LEU A 185 -61.84 -59.05 4.06
C LEU A 185 -62.21 -60.43 4.64
N SER A 186 -62.27 -60.53 5.97
CA SER A 186 -62.77 -61.74 6.62
C SER A 186 -64.28 -61.89 6.36
N ALA A 187 -64.79 -63.12 6.25
CA ALA A 187 -66.23 -63.42 6.29
C ALA A 187 -66.90 -62.68 7.46
N PRO A 188 -68.17 -62.22 7.36
CA PRO A 188 -68.69 -61.09 8.14
C PRO A 188 -68.51 -61.33 9.64
N ALA A 189 -67.39 -60.81 10.17
CA ALA A 189 -67.02 -60.95 11.56
C ALA A 189 -67.75 -59.85 12.30
N ILE A 190 -68.74 -60.31 13.07
CA ILE A 190 -69.44 -59.63 14.15
C ILE A 190 -68.56 -58.56 14.80
N PHE A 191 -68.97 -57.31 14.62
CA PHE A 191 -68.93 -56.22 15.61
C PHE A 191 -67.56 -55.97 16.28
N LEU A 192 -66.75 -55.08 15.70
CA LEU A 192 -65.82 -54.27 16.50
C LEU A 192 -66.62 -53.10 17.12
N PRO A 193 -66.71 -52.98 18.45
CA PRO A 193 -67.37 -51.85 19.09
C PRO A 193 -66.48 -50.60 18.94
N GLY A 194 -66.80 -49.76 17.96
CA GLY A 194 -66.06 -48.52 17.71
C GLY A 194 -66.80 -47.41 16.97
N SER A 195 -67.89 -47.70 16.26
CA SER A 195 -68.62 -46.72 15.42
C SER A 195 -69.95 -46.27 16.04
N SER A 196 -69.94 -45.88 17.33
CA SER A 196 -71.13 -45.22 17.89
C SER A 196 -71.16 -43.76 17.44
N LEU A 197 -71.92 -43.47 16.39
CA LEU A 197 -72.22 -42.10 15.96
C LEU A 197 -72.97 -41.37 17.08
N ARG A 198 -72.33 -40.36 17.70
CA ARG A 198 -72.89 -39.58 18.82
C ARG A 198 -73.41 -38.22 18.33
N GLY A 199 -74.37 -37.64 19.06
CA GLY A 199 -74.95 -36.32 18.77
C GLY A 199 -76.30 -36.37 18.04
N SER A 200 -76.78 -35.19 17.62
CA SER A 200 -78.02 -35.05 16.85
C SER A 200 -77.90 -35.71 15.46
N VAL A 201 -79.02 -36.02 14.81
CA VAL A 201 -79.03 -36.57 13.43
C VAL A 201 -78.18 -35.73 12.48
N GLN A 202 -78.24 -34.41 12.61
CA GLN A 202 -77.43 -33.47 11.83
C GLN A 202 -75.92 -33.60 12.12
N MET A 203 -75.53 -33.73 13.40
CA MET A 203 -74.14 -33.94 13.81
C MET A 203 -73.61 -35.31 13.34
N LYS A 204 -74.44 -36.36 13.37
CA LYS A 204 -74.08 -37.68 12.83
C LYS A 204 -73.84 -37.62 11.32
N LYS A 205 -74.71 -36.93 10.57
CA LYS A 205 -74.59 -36.71 9.13
C LYS A 205 -73.33 -35.92 8.75
N GLN A 206 -73.02 -34.86 9.49
CA GLN A 206 -71.79 -34.08 9.35
C GLN A 206 -70.54 -34.96 9.56
N THR A 207 -70.49 -35.69 10.67
CA THR A 207 -69.38 -36.59 11.00
C THR A 207 -69.16 -37.66 9.93
N VAL A 208 -70.24 -38.24 9.37
CA VAL A 208 -70.14 -39.21 8.28
C VAL A 208 -69.60 -38.55 7.01
N CYS A 209 -70.05 -37.35 6.65
CA CYS A 209 -69.55 -36.61 5.49
C CYS A 209 -68.04 -36.32 5.61
N GLU A 210 -67.57 -35.86 6.77
CA GLU A 210 -66.15 -35.57 7.02
C GLU A 210 -65.29 -36.84 6.90
N GLN A 211 -65.74 -37.95 7.49
CA GLN A 211 -65.03 -39.23 7.37
C GLN A 211 -65.05 -39.79 5.94
N LEU A 212 -66.14 -39.62 5.19
CA LEU A 212 -66.21 -40.00 3.78
C LEU A 212 -65.31 -39.12 2.91
N GLN A 213 -65.15 -37.83 3.21
CA GLN A 213 -64.21 -36.96 2.51
C GLN A 213 -62.77 -37.41 2.72
N GLU A 214 -62.39 -37.75 3.95
CA GLU A 214 -61.05 -38.28 4.26
C GLU A 214 -60.80 -39.59 3.52
N LEU A 215 -61.75 -40.53 3.59
CA LEU A 215 -61.67 -41.80 2.88
C LEU A 215 -61.63 -41.61 1.37
N PHE A 216 -62.40 -40.66 0.82
CA PHE A 216 -62.36 -40.34 -0.60
C PHE A 216 -60.96 -39.90 -1.03
N GLY A 217 -60.33 -39.01 -0.26
CA GLY A 217 -58.95 -38.58 -0.50
C GLY A 217 -57.97 -39.75 -0.58
N LEU A 218 -58.10 -40.73 0.34
CA LEU A 218 -57.28 -41.94 0.35
C LEU A 218 -57.48 -42.80 -0.91
N PHE A 219 -58.73 -43.14 -1.26
CA PHE A 219 -59.03 -43.96 -2.44
C PHE A 219 -58.67 -43.24 -3.75
N TYR A 220 -58.90 -41.92 -3.81
CA TYR A 220 -58.57 -41.10 -4.96
C TYR A 220 -57.05 -41.02 -5.21
N GLN A 221 -56.26 -40.81 -4.16
CA GLN A 221 -54.79 -40.88 -4.26
C GLN A 221 -54.31 -42.27 -4.72
N GLY A 222 -54.98 -43.33 -4.26
CA GLY A 222 -54.75 -44.69 -4.75
C GLY A 222 -54.98 -44.83 -6.26
N VAL A 223 -56.10 -44.30 -6.77
CA VAL A 223 -56.38 -44.26 -8.21
C VAL A 223 -55.31 -43.45 -8.96
N GLN A 224 -54.99 -42.24 -8.51
CA GLN A 224 -54.00 -41.37 -9.15
C GLN A 224 -52.61 -42.02 -9.21
N ARG A 225 -52.21 -42.73 -8.15
CA ARG A 225 -50.94 -43.47 -8.12
C ARG A 225 -50.90 -44.53 -9.22
N ILE A 226 -51.96 -45.32 -9.35
CA ILE A 226 -52.02 -46.42 -10.32
C ILE A 226 -52.08 -45.90 -11.76
N VAL A 227 -52.87 -44.86 -12.02
CA VAL A 227 -52.91 -44.17 -13.32
C VAL A 227 -51.53 -43.62 -13.68
N LYS A 228 -50.83 -42.99 -12.72
CA LYS A 228 -49.48 -42.43 -12.93
C LYS A 228 -48.40 -43.51 -13.14
N SER A 229 -48.53 -44.67 -12.50
CA SER A 229 -47.58 -45.78 -12.64
C SER A 229 -47.80 -46.59 -13.92
N ALA A 230 -49.03 -46.66 -14.44
CA ALA A 230 -49.38 -47.49 -15.60
C ALA A 230 -48.53 -47.25 -16.87
N PRO A 231 -48.16 -46.00 -17.26
CA PRO A 231 -47.29 -45.76 -18.40
C PRO A 231 -45.91 -46.42 -18.33
N VAL A 232 -45.34 -46.56 -17.12
CA VAL A 232 -44.02 -47.21 -16.94
C VAL A 232 -44.12 -48.69 -17.31
N TYR A 233 -45.13 -49.39 -16.77
CA TYR A 233 -45.37 -50.79 -17.08
C TYR A 233 -45.86 -50.99 -18.52
N PHE A 234 -46.51 -49.99 -19.11
CA PHE A 234 -46.92 -50.03 -20.52
C PHE A 234 -45.70 -50.19 -21.43
N GLU A 235 -44.67 -49.36 -21.27
CA GLU A 235 -43.44 -49.44 -22.06
C GLU A 235 -42.71 -50.78 -21.86
N GLU A 236 -42.64 -51.28 -20.63
CA GLU A 236 -42.10 -52.61 -20.34
C GLU A 236 -42.90 -53.72 -21.03
N SER A 237 -44.23 -53.59 -21.05
CA SER A 237 -45.11 -54.62 -21.61
C SER A 237 -44.93 -54.82 -23.12
N LEU A 238 -44.49 -53.79 -23.84
CA LEU A 238 -44.20 -53.84 -25.28
C LEU A 238 -42.91 -54.60 -25.60
N GLN A 239 -42.05 -54.84 -24.61
CA GLN A 239 -40.78 -55.55 -24.79
C GLN A 239 -40.91 -57.05 -24.53
N PHE A 240 -42.03 -57.53 -24.00
CA PHE A 240 -42.24 -58.93 -23.70
C PHE A 240 -42.47 -59.77 -24.96
N SER A 241 -41.82 -60.92 -25.04
CA SER A 241 -41.94 -61.83 -26.19
C SER A 241 -43.21 -62.72 -26.17
N ASN A 242 -44.10 -62.51 -25.20
CA ASN A 242 -45.23 -63.41 -24.90
C ASN A 242 -46.60 -62.78 -25.22
N HIS A 243 -46.71 -62.12 -26.38
CA HIS A 243 -47.97 -61.61 -26.88
C HIS A 243 -48.76 -62.68 -27.64
N SER A 244 -50.08 -62.63 -27.58
CA SER A 244 -50.92 -63.48 -28.43
C SER A 244 -50.67 -63.13 -29.91
N PRO A 245 -50.71 -64.08 -30.86
CA PRO A 245 -50.39 -63.80 -32.26
C PRO A 245 -51.19 -62.64 -32.88
N HIS A 246 -52.46 -62.49 -32.49
CA HIS A 246 -53.33 -61.43 -32.99
C HIS A 246 -52.97 -60.05 -32.42
N THR A 247 -52.57 -59.96 -31.14
CA THR A 247 -52.09 -58.69 -30.55
C THR A 247 -50.70 -58.34 -31.07
N GLY A 248 -49.82 -59.33 -31.23
CA GLY A 248 -48.51 -59.17 -31.85
C GLY A 248 -48.57 -58.59 -33.26
N LEU A 249 -49.49 -59.07 -34.11
CA LEU A 249 -49.71 -58.50 -35.44
C LEU A 249 -50.14 -57.03 -35.39
N LEU A 250 -51.03 -56.67 -34.47
CA LEU A 250 -51.47 -55.30 -34.28
C LEU A 250 -50.34 -54.38 -33.78
N TYR A 251 -49.49 -54.86 -32.87
CA TYR A 251 -48.31 -54.12 -32.44
C TYR A 251 -47.30 -53.93 -33.57
N ALA A 252 -47.08 -54.97 -34.40
CA ALA A 252 -46.25 -54.84 -35.60
C ALA A 252 -46.80 -53.76 -36.54
N PHE A 253 -48.13 -53.70 -36.73
CA PHE A 253 -48.77 -52.63 -37.47
C PHE A 253 -48.51 -51.24 -36.84
N LEU A 254 -48.67 -51.09 -35.52
CA LEU A 254 -48.42 -49.80 -34.84
C LEU A 254 -46.96 -49.35 -34.97
N LYS A 255 -46.00 -50.28 -34.88
CA LYS A 255 -44.57 -50.00 -35.11
C LYS A 255 -44.29 -49.58 -36.55
N LEU A 256 -44.94 -50.19 -37.54
CA LEU A 256 -44.84 -49.75 -38.93
C LEU A 256 -45.49 -48.38 -39.15
N PHE A 257 -46.65 -48.15 -38.52
CA PHE A 257 -47.37 -46.88 -38.58
C PHE A 257 -46.55 -45.72 -37.98
N GLN A 258 -45.68 -46.00 -36.99
CA GLN A 258 -44.77 -45.00 -36.42
C GLN A 258 -43.87 -44.34 -37.46
N PHE A 259 -43.39 -45.06 -38.48
CA PHE A 259 -42.58 -44.47 -39.55
C PHE A 259 -43.38 -43.44 -40.36
N LEU A 260 -44.61 -43.78 -40.74
CA LEU A 260 -45.51 -42.86 -41.44
C LEU A 260 -45.84 -41.64 -40.57
N ARG A 261 -46.12 -41.85 -39.28
CA ARG A 261 -46.37 -40.77 -38.32
C ARG A 261 -45.17 -39.82 -38.23
N ASN A 262 -43.96 -40.36 -38.17
CA ASN A 262 -42.73 -39.57 -38.13
C ASN A 262 -42.55 -38.77 -39.43
N ASP A 263 -42.78 -39.37 -40.60
CA ASP A 263 -42.69 -38.69 -41.89
C ASP A 263 -43.72 -37.55 -42.03
N LEU A 264 -44.96 -37.78 -41.57
CA LEU A 264 -46.00 -36.75 -41.52
C LEU A 264 -45.60 -35.59 -40.60
N ASN A 265 -45.11 -35.91 -39.41
CA ASN A 265 -44.68 -34.90 -38.43
C ASN A 265 -43.40 -34.15 -38.87
N ASP A 266 -42.61 -34.72 -39.77
CA ASP A 266 -41.43 -34.07 -40.35
C ASP A 266 -41.77 -33.06 -41.47
N LEU A 267 -43.01 -33.07 -41.99
CA LEU A 267 -43.45 -32.18 -43.05
C LEU A 267 -43.38 -30.71 -42.64
N THR A 268 -43.65 -30.39 -41.37
CA THR A 268 -43.55 -29.03 -40.83
C THR A 268 -42.12 -28.50 -40.91
N ARG A 269 -41.12 -29.34 -40.62
CA ARG A 269 -39.69 -29.00 -40.75
C ARG A 269 -39.32 -28.80 -42.21
N LYS A 270 -39.70 -29.75 -43.09
CA LYS A 270 -39.42 -29.68 -44.53
C LYS A 270 -40.00 -28.41 -45.16
N HIS A 271 -41.24 -28.07 -44.82
CA HIS A 271 -41.90 -26.85 -45.30
C HIS A 271 -41.18 -25.58 -44.83
N LEU A 272 -40.79 -25.52 -43.55
CA LEU A 272 -40.06 -24.38 -43.00
C LEU A 272 -38.67 -24.23 -43.64
N GLU A 273 -37.94 -25.34 -43.81
CA GLU A 273 -36.65 -25.35 -44.51
C GLU A 273 -36.79 -24.87 -45.95
N PHE A 274 -37.80 -25.35 -46.69
CA PHE A 274 -38.11 -24.90 -48.05
C PHE A 274 -38.43 -23.41 -48.10
N TYR A 275 -39.31 -22.93 -47.22
CA TYR A 275 -39.68 -21.52 -47.20
C TYR A 275 -38.48 -20.62 -46.92
N TYR A 276 -37.63 -20.96 -45.94
CA TYR A 276 -36.48 -20.11 -45.62
C TYR A 276 -35.34 -20.21 -46.64
N ARG A 277 -35.00 -21.42 -47.11
CA ARG A 277 -33.84 -21.60 -47.99
C ARG A 277 -34.19 -21.34 -49.46
N ASP A 278 -35.32 -21.85 -49.94
CA ASP A 278 -35.66 -21.83 -51.36
C ASP A 278 -36.56 -20.63 -51.75
N VAL A 279 -37.52 -20.25 -50.89
CA VAL A 279 -38.42 -19.11 -51.19
C VAL A 279 -37.79 -17.78 -50.78
N LEU A 280 -37.28 -17.67 -49.55
CA LEU A 280 -36.65 -16.43 -49.07
C LEU A 280 -35.16 -16.31 -49.40
N GLY A 281 -34.50 -17.39 -49.86
CA GLY A 281 -33.08 -17.36 -50.19
C GLY A 281 -32.16 -17.14 -48.98
N LEU A 282 -32.60 -17.50 -47.76
CA LEU A 282 -31.79 -17.33 -46.56
C LEU A 282 -30.72 -18.43 -46.50
N HIS A 283 -29.48 -17.99 -46.35
CA HIS A 283 -28.34 -18.86 -46.13
C HIS A 283 -27.87 -18.78 -44.68
N GLU A 284 -27.36 -19.91 -44.17
CA GLU A 284 -26.69 -19.96 -42.89
C GLU A 284 -25.45 -19.06 -42.92
N LYS A 285 -25.25 -18.28 -41.86
CA LYS A 285 -24.03 -17.48 -41.76
C LYS A 285 -22.82 -18.40 -41.67
N PRO A 286 -21.70 -18.06 -42.33
CA PRO A 286 -20.46 -18.80 -42.18
C PRO A 286 -19.97 -18.75 -40.74
N ALA A 287 -19.17 -19.75 -40.34
CA ALA A 287 -18.48 -19.73 -39.06
C ALA A 287 -17.50 -18.55 -39.00
N VAL A 288 -17.48 -17.85 -37.88
CA VAL A 288 -16.50 -16.79 -37.59
C VAL A 288 -15.40 -17.41 -36.72
N PRO A 289 -14.12 -17.30 -37.08
CA PRO A 289 -13.04 -17.86 -36.28
C PRO A 289 -12.94 -17.15 -34.92
N ASP A 290 -12.60 -17.94 -33.90
CA ASP A 290 -12.35 -17.41 -32.56
C ASP A 290 -11.00 -16.67 -32.50
N ASN A 291 -10.87 -15.77 -31.53
CA ASN A 291 -9.63 -15.06 -31.25
C ASN A 291 -9.19 -15.36 -29.81
N ALA A 292 -7.89 -15.43 -29.58
CA ALA A 292 -7.30 -15.63 -28.27
C ALA A 292 -6.10 -14.69 -28.06
N HIS A 293 -5.88 -14.26 -26.82
CA HIS A 293 -4.68 -13.50 -26.45
C HIS A 293 -3.58 -14.47 -26.00
N LEU A 294 -2.36 -14.29 -26.52
CA LEU A 294 -1.18 -15.06 -26.14
C LEU A 294 -0.18 -14.15 -25.45
N VAL A 295 0.30 -14.57 -24.28
CA VAL A 295 1.43 -13.94 -23.59
C VAL A 295 2.65 -14.82 -23.80
N LEU A 296 3.68 -14.28 -24.45
CA LEU A 296 4.88 -15.01 -24.85
C LEU A 296 6.08 -14.45 -24.10
N GLN A 297 6.87 -15.34 -23.50
CA GLN A 297 8.10 -14.97 -22.80
C GLN A 297 9.30 -15.63 -23.50
N LEU A 298 10.33 -14.85 -23.79
CA LEU A 298 11.57 -15.37 -24.36
C LEU A 298 12.41 -16.07 -23.29
N ASP A 299 13.20 -17.06 -23.73
CA ASP A 299 14.27 -17.63 -22.91
C ASP A 299 15.29 -16.54 -22.54
N LYS A 300 15.92 -16.65 -21.37
CA LYS A 300 16.94 -15.71 -20.86
C LYS A 300 18.13 -15.56 -21.81
N ALA A 301 18.44 -16.58 -22.60
CA ALA A 301 19.53 -16.53 -23.59
C ALA A 301 19.17 -15.74 -24.87
N VAL A 302 17.89 -15.49 -25.13
CA VAL A 302 17.41 -14.85 -26.37
C VAL A 302 16.96 -13.42 -26.06
N PRO A 303 17.71 -12.39 -26.47
CA PRO A 303 17.36 -10.99 -26.17
C PRO A 303 16.15 -10.50 -26.96
N GLN A 304 15.98 -10.98 -28.19
CA GLN A 304 14.89 -10.64 -29.08
C GLN A 304 14.59 -11.77 -30.09
N HIS A 305 13.35 -11.86 -30.55
CA HIS A 305 12.94 -12.83 -31.57
C HIS A 305 11.79 -12.29 -32.43
N LEU A 306 11.87 -12.44 -33.75
CA LEU A 306 10.80 -12.07 -34.68
C LEU A 306 9.84 -13.25 -34.88
N LEU A 307 8.56 -13.05 -34.59
CA LEU A 307 7.50 -13.98 -34.98
C LEU A 307 6.84 -13.47 -36.26
N LEU A 308 6.81 -14.31 -37.30
CA LEU A 308 6.23 -13.97 -38.59
C LEU A 308 4.70 -14.09 -38.58
N THR A 309 4.03 -13.30 -39.41
CA THR A 309 2.60 -13.49 -39.71
C THR A 309 2.33 -14.94 -40.16
N GLY A 310 1.24 -15.52 -39.70
CA GLY A 310 0.84 -16.90 -40.03
C GLY A 310 1.47 -17.96 -39.13
N THR A 311 2.33 -17.58 -38.17
CA THR A 311 2.83 -18.51 -37.14
C THR A 311 1.64 -19.19 -36.44
N LEU A 312 1.67 -20.52 -36.35
CA LEU A 312 0.58 -21.31 -35.80
C LEU A 312 0.83 -21.69 -34.33
N PHE A 313 -0.20 -21.51 -33.51
CA PHE A 313 -0.24 -21.91 -32.11
C PHE A 313 -1.32 -22.97 -31.89
N LYS A 314 -1.00 -24.02 -31.14
CA LYS A 314 -1.93 -25.11 -30.84
C LYS A 314 -2.96 -24.67 -29.79
N GLY A 315 -4.25 -24.78 -30.12
CA GLY A 315 -5.39 -24.46 -29.27
C GLY A 315 -6.06 -25.68 -28.61
N GLY A 316 -5.38 -26.84 -28.61
CA GLY A 316 -5.95 -28.10 -28.13
C GLY A 316 -6.63 -28.91 -29.25
N LYS A 317 -7.55 -29.79 -28.87
CA LYS A 317 -8.32 -30.63 -29.80
C LYS A 317 -9.81 -30.36 -29.65
N ASP A 318 -10.53 -30.42 -30.76
CA ASP A 318 -11.97 -30.36 -30.76
C ASP A 318 -12.54 -31.50 -29.89
N PRO A 319 -13.45 -31.24 -28.93
CA PRO A 319 -14.11 -32.29 -28.17
C PRO A 319 -14.99 -33.20 -29.04
N ALA A 320 -15.49 -32.72 -30.17
CA ALA A 320 -16.29 -33.50 -31.11
C ALA A 320 -15.41 -34.45 -31.96
N PRO A 321 -15.85 -35.70 -32.21
CA PRO A 321 -15.15 -36.59 -33.14
C PRO A 321 -15.11 -35.96 -34.55
N PRO A 322 -13.95 -35.95 -35.24
CA PRO A 322 -12.76 -36.79 -35.07
C PRO A 322 -11.64 -36.26 -34.13
N LYS A 323 -11.92 -35.27 -33.25
CA LYS A 323 -10.93 -34.64 -32.34
C LYS A 323 -9.77 -33.96 -33.07
N ALA A 324 -10.08 -33.18 -34.10
CA ALA A 324 -9.10 -32.44 -34.89
C ALA A 324 -8.33 -31.43 -34.03
N GLU A 325 -7.07 -31.15 -34.39
CA GLU A 325 -6.26 -30.13 -33.72
C GLU A 325 -6.70 -28.72 -34.10
N ILE A 326 -6.93 -27.87 -33.11
CA ILE A 326 -7.28 -26.46 -33.28
C ILE A 326 -5.98 -25.67 -33.39
N HIS A 327 -5.89 -24.78 -34.39
CA HIS A 327 -4.75 -23.89 -34.60
C HIS A 327 -5.21 -22.44 -34.62
N PHE A 328 -4.49 -21.58 -33.89
CA PHE A 328 -4.60 -20.13 -33.97
C PHE A 328 -3.44 -19.59 -34.78
N ASN A 329 -3.68 -18.64 -35.68
CA ASN A 329 -2.64 -18.00 -36.46
C ASN A 329 -2.31 -16.61 -35.89
N LEU A 330 -1.04 -16.21 -35.99
CA LEU A 330 -0.64 -14.84 -35.70
C LEU A 330 -1.04 -13.92 -36.87
N PRO A 331 -1.88 -12.89 -36.67
CA PRO A 331 -2.35 -12.06 -37.78
C PRO A 331 -1.27 -11.07 -38.29
N THR A 332 -0.33 -10.69 -37.42
CA THR A 332 0.69 -9.68 -37.70
C THR A 332 2.04 -10.12 -37.17
N GLU A 333 3.11 -9.92 -37.92
CA GLU A 333 4.46 -10.16 -37.43
C GLU A 333 4.78 -9.25 -36.24
N THR A 334 5.56 -9.75 -35.28
CA THR A 334 5.86 -9.02 -34.03
C THR A 334 7.24 -9.41 -33.53
N VAL A 335 8.02 -8.42 -33.10
CA VAL A 335 9.31 -8.63 -32.44
C VAL A 335 9.08 -8.71 -30.93
N LEU A 336 9.39 -9.86 -30.36
CA LEU A 336 9.40 -10.08 -28.91
C LEU A 336 10.77 -9.70 -28.35
N ASN A 337 10.78 -9.22 -27.11
CA ASN A 337 11.99 -8.95 -26.32
C ASN A 337 11.81 -9.45 -24.88
N GLN A 338 12.81 -9.23 -24.02
CA GLN A 338 12.79 -9.66 -22.61
C GLN A 338 12.05 -8.70 -21.66
N ALA A 339 11.34 -7.69 -22.17
CA ALA A 339 10.62 -6.76 -21.31
C ALA A 339 9.45 -7.46 -20.60
N THR A 340 9.36 -7.26 -19.30
CA THR A 340 8.28 -7.79 -18.46
C THR A 340 7.67 -6.65 -17.66
N VAL A 341 6.37 -6.76 -17.35
CA VAL A 341 5.73 -5.88 -16.37
C VAL A 341 6.25 -6.27 -14.98
N GLU A 342 7.18 -5.48 -14.43
CA GLU A 342 7.79 -5.77 -13.12
C GLU A 342 6.83 -5.47 -11.96
N THR A 343 6.17 -4.31 -11.98
CA THR A 343 5.18 -3.92 -10.98
C THR A 343 4.07 -3.09 -11.61
N VAL A 344 2.85 -3.23 -11.09
CA VAL A 344 1.72 -2.36 -11.42
C VAL A 344 1.36 -1.58 -10.16
N ARG A 345 1.33 -0.25 -10.27
CA ARG A 345 1.03 0.65 -9.14
C ARG A 345 -0.11 1.56 -9.50
N THR A 346 -0.95 1.88 -8.52
CA THR A 346 -2.06 2.83 -8.69
C THR A 346 -2.00 3.91 -7.63
N LEU A 347 -2.40 5.13 -8.01
CA LEU A 347 -2.66 6.24 -7.12
C LEU A 347 -4.11 6.67 -7.32
N TYR A 348 -4.91 6.57 -6.27
CA TYR A 348 -6.34 6.86 -6.28
C TYR A 348 -6.65 8.06 -5.40
N ARG A 349 -7.47 9.00 -5.88
CA ARG A 349 -7.92 10.17 -5.12
C ARG A 349 -9.37 9.96 -4.70
N LYS A 350 -9.63 9.81 -3.40
CA LYS A 350 -11.00 9.73 -2.88
C LYS A 350 -11.57 11.12 -2.63
N ASN A 351 -12.60 11.50 -3.38
CA ASN A 351 -13.15 12.87 -3.38
C ASN A 351 -14.43 13.04 -2.56
N ALA A 352 -15.15 11.96 -2.27
CA ALA A 352 -16.42 11.99 -1.57
C ALA A 352 -16.54 10.78 -0.64
N PRO A 353 -17.25 10.91 0.49
CA PRO A 353 -17.57 9.79 1.35
C PRO A 353 -18.55 8.85 0.62
N ASP A 354 -18.42 7.55 0.86
CA ASP A 354 -19.36 6.55 0.41
C ASP A 354 -20.35 6.24 1.53
N PRO A 355 -21.62 6.69 1.44
CA PRO A 355 -22.61 6.49 2.49
C PRO A 355 -23.06 5.02 2.62
N THR A 356 -22.68 4.14 1.69
CA THR A 356 -23.05 2.72 1.71
C THR A 356 -22.09 1.85 2.51
N GLN A 357 -20.91 2.37 2.87
CA GLN A 357 -19.87 1.67 3.62
C GLN A 357 -19.90 2.07 5.11
N GLU A 358 -20.04 1.09 6.02
CA GLU A 358 -20.10 1.35 7.47
C GLU A 358 -18.76 1.88 8.03
N ASN A 359 -17.63 1.45 7.45
CA ASN A 359 -16.27 1.87 7.81
C ASN A 359 -15.59 2.59 6.65
N ASP A 360 -16.23 3.64 6.13
CA ASP A 360 -15.75 4.36 4.97
C ASP A 360 -14.38 5.04 5.23
N PRO A 361 -13.33 4.75 4.44
CA PRO A 361 -12.01 5.34 4.65
C PRO A 361 -12.00 6.89 4.49
N PRO A 362 -11.11 7.63 5.15
CA PRO A 362 -11.08 9.09 5.05
C PRO A 362 -10.82 9.63 3.63
N LEU A 363 -11.20 10.88 3.37
CA LEU A 363 -10.90 11.54 2.10
C LEU A 363 -9.40 11.80 1.98
N ALA A 364 -8.71 11.02 1.13
CA ALA A 364 -7.27 11.07 0.95
C ALA A 364 -6.86 10.52 -0.42
N PHE A 365 -5.55 10.56 -0.68
CA PHE A 365 -4.94 9.76 -1.74
C PHE A 365 -4.60 8.37 -1.17
N TYR A 366 -4.85 7.34 -1.95
CA TYR A 366 -4.56 5.94 -1.65
C TYR A 366 -3.61 5.39 -2.70
N SER A 367 -2.67 4.55 -2.28
CA SER A 367 -1.71 3.94 -3.20
C SER A 367 -1.67 2.43 -3.04
N ALA A 368 -1.65 1.71 -4.15
CA ALA A 368 -1.31 0.29 -4.18
C ALA A 368 0.03 0.13 -4.88
N ASN A 369 1.05 -0.35 -4.16
CA ASN A 369 2.39 -0.60 -4.73
C ASN A 369 2.46 -1.94 -5.48
N ALA A 370 1.46 -2.80 -5.29
CA ALA A 370 1.19 -3.99 -6.08
C ALA A 370 -0.32 -4.04 -6.36
N ALA A 371 -0.78 -3.25 -7.33
CA ALA A 371 -2.21 -3.08 -7.60
C ALA A 371 -2.91 -4.37 -8.08
N ASN A 372 -2.15 -5.32 -8.63
CA ASN A 372 -2.60 -6.66 -8.99
C ASN A 372 -2.51 -7.65 -7.81
N SER A 373 -2.89 -7.21 -6.61
CA SER A 373 -2.90 -8.02 -5.38
C SER A 373 -4.17 -7.76 -4.58
N ALA A 374 -4.54 -8.67 -3.69
CA ALA A 374 -5.78 -8.59 -2.92
C ALA A 374 -5.82 -7.38 -1.98
N ASP A 375 -4.67 -6.98 -1.46
CA ASP A 375 -4.46 -5.93 -0.45
C ASP A 375 -3.73 -4.68 -0.98
N GLY A 376 -3.39 -4.64 -2.27
CA GLY A 376 -2.58 -3.58 -2.88
C GLY A 376 -1.10 -3.55 -2.44
N ALA A 377 -0.65 -4.50 -1.61
CA ALA A 377 0.70 -4.59 -1.04
C ALA A 377 1.43 -5.91 -1.39
N GLY A 378 0.81 -6.77 -2.21
CA GLY A 378 1.40 -8.00 -2.75
C GLY A 378 0.76 -9.30 -2.26
N ALA A 379 -0.27 -9.27 -1.41
CA ALA A 379 -0.96 -10.47 -0.98
C ALA A 379 -1.71 -11.15 -2.15
N PRO A 380 -1.65 -12.48 -2.26
CA PRO A 380 -2.34 -13.21 -3.32
C PRO A 380 -3.86 -13.11 -3.19
N PHE A 381 -4.57 -13.19 -4.32
CA PHE A 381 -6.03 -13.36 -4.33
C PHE A 381 -6.41 -14.76 -3.81
N GLU A 382 -7.53 -14.87 -3.10
CA GLU A 382 -8.03 -16.17 -2.60
C GLU A 382 -8.31 -17.16 -3.74
N LYS A 383 -8.82 -16.65 -4.87
CA LYS A 383 -9.05 -17.39 -6.11
C LYS A 383 -8.36 -16.70 -7.29
N PRO A 384 -7.14 -17.12 -7.66
CA PRO A 384 -6.37 -16.48 -8.74
C PRO A 384 -7.09 -16.47 -10.09
N GLU A 385 -7.87 -17.50 -10.40
CA GLU A 385 -8.66 -17.61 -11.63
C GLU A 385 -9.82 -16.61 -11.73
N GLU A 386 -10.28 -16.08 -10.59
CA GLU A 386 -11.32 -15.05 -10.48
C GLU A 386 -10.73 -13.68 -10.09
N ALA A 387 -9.41 -13.51 -10.19
CA ALA A 387 -8.72 -12.29 -9.77
C ALA A 387 -9.18 -11.07 -10.58
N VAL A 388 -9.84 -10.12 -9.91
CA VAL A 388 -10.29 -8.85 -10.47
C VAL A 388 -9.83 -7.72 -9.58
N TRP A 389 -9.19 -6.69 -10.13
CA TRP A 389 -8.83 -5.49 -9.38
C TRP A 389 -9.14 -4.24 -10.20
N GLU A 390 -9.32 -3.10 -9.51
CA GLU A 390 -9.61 -1.83 -10.16
C GLU A 390 -8.32 -1.25 -10.78
N THR A 391 -8.31 -1.11 -12.11
CA THR A 391 -7.11 -0.69 -12.87
C THR A 391 -6.77 0.79 -12.71
N LEU A 392 -7.72 1.60 -12.25
CA LEU A 392 -7.54 3.05 -12.01
C LEU A 392 -7.42 3.39 -10.52
N GLY A 393 -7.15 2.37 -9.71
CA GLY A 393 -6.97 2.49 -8.26
C GLY A 393 -8.29 2.45 -7.49
N TYR A 394 -8.18 2.14 -6.21
CA TYR A 394 -9.27 1.92 -5.26
C TYR A 394 -8.83 2.44 -3.88
N HIS A 395 -9.69 2.34 -2.89
CA HIS A 395 -9.38 2.76 -1.51
C HIS A 395 -9.66 1.68 -0.46
N THR A 396 -10.38 0.63 -0.84
CA THR A 396 -10.71 -0.52 0.01
C THR A 396 -10.33 -1.81 -0.72
N ALA A 397 -9.47 -2.60 -0.11
CA ALA A 397 -9.04 -3.91 -0.61
C ALA A 397 -10.19 -4.92 -0.62
N GLN A 398 -10.02 -6.03 -1.35
CA GLN A 398 -11.07 -7.06 -1.48
C GLN A 398 -11.48 -7.67 -0.13
N ASN A 399 -10.56 -7.74 0.82
CA ASN A 399 -10.80 -8.23 2.17
C ASN A 399 -11.52 -7.20 3.08
N GLY A 400 -11.94 -6.04 2.55
CA GLY A 400 -12.61 -4.96 3.27
C GLY A 400 -11.68 -4.03 4.04
N SER A 401 -10.37 -4.25 4.03
CA SER A 401 -9.41 -3.35 4.67
C SER A 401 -9.14 -2.10 3.84
N ALA A 402 -8.92 -0.96 4.49
CA ALA A 402 -8.51 0.26 3.79
C ALA A 402 -7.09 0.10 3.22
N LEU A 403 -6.88 0.55 1.98
CA LEU A 403 -5.55 0.65 1.40
C LEU A 403 -4.68 1.64 2.18
N PRO A 404 -3.34 1.51 2.12
CA PRO A 404 -2.47 2.51 2.70
C PRO A 404 -2.64 3.86 2.00
N GLN A 405 -2.72 4.92 2.80
CA GLN A 405 -2.73 6.28 2.29
C GLN A 405 -1.43 6.57 1.53
N ALA A 406 -1.54 7.26 0.40
CA ALA A 406 -0.40 7.63 -0.42
C ALA A 406 0.44 8.70 0.28
N ARG A 407 1.76 8.53 0.24
CA ARG A 407 2.71 9.53 0.71
C ARG A 407 2.89 10.58 -0.38
N ILE A 408 2.27 11.74 -0.17
CA ILE A 408 2.31 12.86 -1.11
C ILE A 408 3.16 13.97 -0.50
N GLY A 409 4.09 14.53 -1.27
CA GLY A 409 4.99 15.56 -0.80
C GLY A 409 6.11 15.83 -1.77
N PHE A 410 7.14 16.51 -1.29
CA PHE A 410 8.35 16.77 -2.05
C PHE A 410 9.58 16.71 -1.14
N LEU A 411 10.73 16.55 -1.79
CA LEU A 411 12.02 16.51 -1.14
C LEU A 411 12.95 17.51 -1.82
N ILE A 412 13.83 18.11 -1.03
CA ILE A 412 14.91 18.96 -1.50
C ILE A 412 16.20 18.28 -1.10
N ALA A 413 16.98 17.86 -2.10
CA ALA A 413 18.29 17.27 -1.93
C ALA A 413 19.34 18.29 -2.38
N SER A 414 20.25 18.67 -1.47
CA SER A 414 21.32 19.62 -1.79
C SER A 414 22.45 19.54 -0.78
N PRO A 415 23.73 19.58 -1.21
CA PRO A 415 24.88 19.71 -0.30
C PRO A 415 24.80 20.92 0.62
N THR A 416 24.06 21.97 0.23
CA THR A 416 23.86 23.18 1.05
C THR A 416 23.16 22.89 2.37
N LEU A 417 22.35 21.82 2.43
CA LEU A 417 21.61 21.41 3.63
C LEU A 417 22.50 20.79 4.71
N LEU A 418 23.74 20.42 4.41
CA LEU A 418 24.63 19.75 5.37
C LEU A 418 24.80 20.58 6.65
N LEU A 419 24.49 20.01 7.80
CA LEU A 419 24.65 20.61 9.12
C LEU A 419 25.14 19.52 10.07
N ASN A 420 26.45 19.37 10.22
CA ASN A 420 27.06 18.30 11.02
C ASN A 420 27.06 18.62 12.52
N GLU A 421 26.95 19.90 12.88
CA GLU A 421 26.98 20.38 14.26
C GLU A 421 26.44 21.81 14.36
N GLY A 422 26.38 22.33 15.58
CA GLY A 422 25.88 23.68 15.85
C GLY A 422 24.36 23.79 15.75
N ASN A 423 23.83 25.02 15.81
CA ASN A 423 22.42 25.25 15.50
C ASN A 423 22.30 25.71 14.06
N GLY A 424 21.36 25.11 13.34
CA GLY A 424 21.09 25.43 11.94
C GLY A 424 19.75 26.13 11.77
N LYS A 425 19.69 27.07 10.84
CA LYS A 425 18.43 27.57 10.27
C LYS A 425 18.43 27.33 8.77
N ILE A 426 17.38 26.67 8.29
CA ILE A 426 17.16 26.38 6.88
C ILE A 426 15.94 27.16 6.44
N THR A 427 16.10 28.06 5.48
CA THR A 427 14.99 28.81 4.89
C THR A 427 14.81 28.40 3.45
N LEU A 428 13.59 27.98 3.11
CA LEU A 428 13.15 27.74 1.74
C LEU A 428 12.24 28.89 1.32
N LYS A 429 12.61 29.61 0.29
CA LYS A 429 11.74 30.59 -0.37
C LYS A 429 11.31 30.02 -1.72
N PHE A 430 10.00 29.99 -1.94
CA PHE A 430 9.39 29.55 -3.19
C PHE A 430 8.94 30.78 -3.96
N ASP A 431 9.45 30.97 -5.16
CA ASP A 431 9.11 32.06 -6.07
C ASP A 431 8.27 31.49 -7.22
N GLY A 432 7.19 32.17 -7.60
CA GLY A 432 6.33 31.72 -8.70
C GLY A 432 5.02 32.48 -8.85
N SER A 433 4.02 31.82 -9.44
CA SER A 433 2.65 32.33 -9.53
C SER A 433 1.68 31.38 -8.81
N ASN A 434 0.65 31.92 -8.16
CA ASN A 434 -0.31 31.15 -7.35
C ASN A 434 0.34 30.39 -6.18
N VAL A 435 1.49 30.86 -5.68
CA VAL A 435 2.10 30.30 -4.47
C VAL A 435 1.13 30.54 -3.30
N PRO A 436 0.65 29.48 -2.61
CA PRO A 436 -0.30 29.64 -1.52
C PRO A 436 0.36 30.31 -0.32
N ASP A 437 -0.47 30.85 0.58
CA ASP A 437 0.00 31.27 1.90
C ASP A 437 0.49 30.03 2.66
N LEU A 438 1.82 29.90 2.81
CA LEU A 438 2.44 28.76 3.48
C LEU A 438 2.02 28.67 4.96
N ALA A 439 1.64 29.78 5.60
CA ALA A 439 1.10 29.76 6.96
C ALA A 439 -0.18 28.91 7.08
N SER A 440 -0.99 28.81 6.01
CA SER A 440 -2.18 27.94 5.98
C SER A 440 -1.86 26.44 5.95
N LEU A 441 -0.61 26.08 5.63
CA LEU A 441 -0.10 24.72 5.56
C LEU A 441 0.61 24.29 6.85
N ALA A 442 0.71 25.18 7.84
CA ALA A 442 1.30 24.86 9.13
C ALA A 442 0.54 23.68 9.79
N GLY A 443 1.30 22.68 10.24
CA GLY A 443 0.74 21.45 10.81
C GLY A 443 0.10 20.48 9.80
N LYS A 444 0.18 20.77 8.49
CA LYS A 444 -0.26 19.85 7.42
C LYS A 444 0.86 19.01 6.85
N PHE A 445 2.11 19.26 7.24
CA PHE A 445 3.29 18.53 6.79
C PHE A 445 4.02 17.84 7.94
N ASN A 446 4.46 16.61 7.69
CA ASN A 446 5.55 15.98 8.39
C ASN A 446 6.85 16.43 7.72
N VAL A 447 7.61 17.26 8.44
CA VAL A 447 8.90 17.75 7.94
C VAL A 447 10.00 16.95 8.61
N SER A 448 10.86 16.33 7.82
CA SER A 448 11.96 15.50 8.31
C SER A 448 13.22 15.71 7.47
N TYR A 449 14.37 15.34 8.01
CA TYR A 449 15.63 15.43 7.28
C TYR A 449 16.49 14.18 7.46
N SER A 450 17.46 14.00 6.55
CA SER A 450 18.38 12.86 6.59
C SER A 450 19.36 13.00 7.75
N GLY A 451 19.24 12.12 8.73
CA GLY A 451 20.14 12.02 9.87
C GLY A 451 21.15 10.89 9.74
N LYS A 452 22.12 10.86 10.66
CA LYS A 452 23.18 9.84 10.70
C LYS A 452 22.67 8.41 10.97
N LYS A 453 21.50 8.26 11.58
CA LYS A 453 20.94 6.96 12.01
C LYS A 453 19.54 6.66 11.48
N ALA A 454 18.75 7.70 11.17
CA ALA A 454 17.37 7.59 10.71
C ALA A 454 16.92 8.95 10.14
N TRP A 455 15.68 9.01 9.64
CA TRP A 455 14.96 10.27 9.46
C TRP A 455 14.77 10.97 10.80
N ILE A 456 15.05 12.27 10.85
CA ILE A 456 14.81 13.10 12.03
C ILE A 456 13.68 14.07 11.72
N THR A 457 12.63 14.06 12.53
CA THR A 457 11.46 14.94 12.37
C THR A 457 11.72 16.30 13.01
N ILE A 458 11.37 17.37 12.28
CA ILE A 458 11.40 18.74 12.78
C ILE A 458 10.06 19.01 13.48
N PRO A 459 10.04 19.27 14.79
CA PRO A 459 8.79 19.52 15.51
C PRO A 459 8.16 20.85 15.09
N ALA A 460 6.83 20.96 15.15
CA ALA A 460 6.08 22.11 14.63
C ALA A 460 6.51 23.46 15.24
N ASN A 461 6.93 23.48 16.50
CA ASN A 461 7.43 24.69 17.18
C ASN A 461 8.80 25.18 16.68
N LYS A 462 9.47 24.40 15.82
CA LYS A 462 10.72 24.77 15.13
C LYS A 462 10.49 25.05 13.63
N GLN A 463 9.23 25.13 13.21
CA GLN A 463 8.82 25.45 11.85
C GLN A 463 8.11 26.81 11.83
N GLU A 464 8.66 27.75 11.07
CA GLU A 464 8.11 29.09 10.89
C GLU A 464 7.59 29.22 9.46
N TRP A 465 6.28 29.01 9.29
CA TRP A 465 5.61 29.09 8.01
C TRP A 465 5.21 30.55 7.72
N GLY A 466 5.88 31.16 6.74
CA GLY A 466 5.72 32.56 6.41
C GLY A 466 4.44 32.86 5.63
N LYS A 467 3.94 34.08 5.79
CA LYS A 467 2.85 34.58 4.95
C LYS A 467 3.33 34.86 3.53
N LYS A 468 2.40 34.77 2.58
CA LYS A 468 2.62 35.24 1.21
C LYS A 468 3.13 36.70 1.24
N LEU A 469 4.30 36.93 0.66
CA LEU A 469 4.87 38.25 0.48
C LEU A 469 4.14 38.90 -0.70
N LYS A 470 3.28 39.87 -0.43
CA LYS A 470 2.68 40.69 -1.49
C LYS A 470 3.76 41.60 -2.05
N THR A 471 4.06 41.45 -3.33
CA THR A 471 4.80 42.46 -4.06
C THR A 471 3.86 43.64 -4.32
N ALA A 472 4.36 44.88 -4.34
CA ALA A 472 3.52 46.08 -4.47
C ALA A 472 2.70 46.03 -5.77
N ASP A 473 1.48 46.61 -5.78
CA ASP A 473 0.43 46.48 -6.81
C ASP A 473 0.81 46.84 -8.28
N ASN A 474 2.06 47.23 -8.55
CA ASN A 474 2.60 47.50 -9.89
C ASN A 474 3.93 46.78 -10.20
N SER A 475 4.35 45.78 -9.39
CA SER A 475 5.59 45.05 -9.66
C SER A 475 5.34 43.82 -10.54
N THR A 476 6.24 43.56 -11.48
CA THR A 476 6.32 42.31 -12.24
C THR A 476 6.92 41.15 -11.42
N GLU A 477 7.13 41.33 -10.11
CA GLU A 477 7.78 40.31 -9.29
C GLU A 477 6.81 39.18 -8.90
N PRO A 478 7.26 37.92 -9.01
CA PRO A 478 6.44 36.75 -8.71
C PRO A 478 6.00 36.72 -7.25
N ASP A 479 4.86 36.07 -7.01
CA ASP A 479 4.41 35.71 -5.67
C ASP A 479 5.50 34.90 -4.98
N ALA A 480 5.81 35.25 -3.73
CA ALA A 480 6.78 34.52 -2.94
C ALA A 480 6.25 34.17 -1.56
N ALA A 481 6.63 33.00 -1.06
CA ALA A 481 6.42 32.62 0.33
C ALA A 481 7.63 31.82 0.82
N ALA A 482 7.97 31.98 2.09
CA ALA A 482 9.11 31.32 2.70
C ALA A 482 8.70 30.51 3.91
N VAL A 483 9.41 29.43 4.16
CA VAL A 483 9.32 28.62 5.37
C VAL A 483 10.72 28.44 5.95
N THR A 484 10.85 28.63 7.26
CA THR A 484 12.11 28.48 7.97
C THR A 484 12.03 27.35 8.98
N PHE A 485 13.06 26.52 9.01
CA PHE A 485 13.21 25.39 9.92
C PHE A 485 14.43 25.61 10.81
N THR A 486 14.27 25.42 12.11
CA THR A 486 15.37 25.46 13.07
C THR A 486 15.79 24.05 13.45
N ILE A 487 17.07 23.74 13.26
CA ILE A 487 17.71 22.46 13.56
C ILE A 487 18.59 22.61 14.79
N GLU A 488 18.33 21.79 15.80
CA GLU A 488 19.09 21.77 17.07
C GLU A 488 19.41 20.32 17.44
N ASN A 489 20.56 20.10 18.07
CA ASN A 489 21.01 18.86 18.71
C ASN A 489 21.37 17.68 17.79
N GLU A 490 20.73 17.51 16.64
CA GLU A 490 21.02 16.41 15.72
C GLU A 490 21.48 16.86 14.34
N PRO A 491 22.47 16.16 13.73
CA PRO A 491 23.06 16.58 12.48
C PRO A 491 22.21 16.21 11.27
N LEU A 492 22.12 17.15 10.32
CA LEU A 492 21.60 16.92 8.97
C LEU A 492 22.77 16.47 8.08
N THR A 493 22.79 15.18 7.73
CA THR A 493 23.90 14.52 7.02
C THR A 493 23.50 14.04 5.63
N PHE A 494 24.48 13.63 4.83
CA PHE A 494 24.25 12.94 3.55
C PHE A 494 23.28 11.76 3.67
N ALA A 495 22.42 11.59 2.68
CA ALA A 495 21.44 10.52 2.64
C ALA A 495 22.09 9.16 2.33
N ASP A 496 21.68 8.15 3.10
CA ASP A 496 22.06 6.75 2.88
C ASP A 496 20.79 5.91 2.78
N ALA A 497 20.58 5.28 1.62
CA ALA A 497 19.37 4.53 1.34
C ALA A 497 19.16 3.32 2.29
N LYS A 498 20.24 2.73 2.83
CA LYS A 498 20.15 1.62 3.78
C LYS A 498 19.74 2.11 5.16
N ILE A 499 20.28 3.26 5.59
CA ILE A 499 19.94 3.88 6.89
C ILE A 499 18.49 4.39 6.87
N LEU A 500 18.11 5.09 5.80
CA LEU A 500 16.79 5.70 5.64
C LEU A 500 15.71 4.71 5.20
N LYS A 501 16.10 3.50 4.76
CA LYS A 501 15.24 2.45 4.20
C LYS A 501 14.43 2.88 2.98
N GLU A 502 14.89 3.92 2.30
CA GLU A 502 14.25 4.55 1.14
C GLU A 502 15.34 5.00 0.17
N ASP A 503 15.22 4.64 -1.11
CA ASP A 503 16.18 5.03 -2.15
C ASP A 503 15.60 6.14 -3.03
N TYR A 504 16.14 7.35 -2.87
CA TYR A 504 15.78 8.54 -3.65
C TYR A 504 16.74 8.82 -4.81
N ARG A 505 17.65 7.88 -5.12
CA ARG A 505 18.67 8.02 -6.18
C ARG A 505 19.57 9.24 -5.99
N THR A 506 19.79 9.66 -4.75
CA THR A 506 20.70 10.74 -4.37
C THR A 506 21.38 10.40 -3.04
N THR A 507 22.62 10.86 -2.88
CA THR A 507 23.38 10.80 -1.62
C THR A 507 23.42 12.13 -0.90
N ASP A 508 22.95 13.22 -1.52
CA ASP A 508 22.97 14.54 -0.92
C ASP A 508 22.12 14.57 0.36
N PRO A 509 22.38 15.50 1.30
CA PRO A 509 21.50 15.70 2.44
C PRO A 509 20.10 16.11 1.96
N ILE A 510 19.06 15.55 2.59
CA ILE A 510 17.66 15.68 2.16
C ILE A 510 16.84 16.36 3.24
N LEU A 511 16.03 17.33 2.84
CA LEU A 511 14.89 17.85 3.58
C LEU A 511 13.61 17.33 2.91
N LYS A 512 12.80 16.56 3.65
CA LYS A 512 11.59 15.90 3.20
C LYS A 512 10.35 16.57 3.81
N LEU A 513 9.43 17.00 2.97
CA LEU A 513 8.14 17.58 3.35
C LEU A 513 7.02 16.68 2.82
N GLU A 514 6.42 15.89 3.70
CA GLU A 514 5.33 14.95 3.38
C GLU A 514 4.01 15.47 3.95
N LEU A 515 2.97 15.58 3.12
CA LEU A 515 1.64 15.97 3.57
C LEU A 515 1.06 14.90 4.50
N LEU A 516 0.59 15.34 5.67
CA LEU A 516 -0.06 14.49 6.67
C LEU A 516 -1.47 14.16 6.21
N ALA A 517 -1.67 12.92 5.74
CA ALA A 517 -2.98 12.43 5.28
C ALA A 517 -4.04 12.35 6.38
N THR A 518 -3.65 12.41 7.66
CA THR A 518 -4.54 12.51 8.83
C THR A 518 -4.90 13.95 9.20
N ALA A 519 -4.27 14.96 8.58
CA ALA A 519 -4.52 16.34 8.94
C ALA A 519 -5.83 16.84 8.32
N ASP A 520 -6.62 17.59 9.10
CA ASP A 520 -7.86 18.19 8.61
C ASP A 520 -7.61 19.02 7.34
N GLY A 521 -8.42 18.86 6.30
CA GLY A 521 -8.24 19.59 5.05
C GLY A 521 -7.00 19.16 4.25
N TYR A 522 -6.50 17.93 4.42
CA TYR A 522 -5.42 17.35 3.60
C TYR A 522 -5.64 17.53 2.09
N LEU A 523 -6.83 17.20 1.57
CA LEU A 523 -7.14 17.40 0.14
C LEU A 523 -7.15 18.89 -0.23
N THR A 524 -7.63 19.76 0.64
CA THR A 524 -7.61 21.22 0.44
C THR A 524 -6.16 21.74 0.39
N ALA A 525 -5.28 21.26 1.27
CA ALA A 525 -3.86 21.60 1.26
C ALA A 525 -3.20 21.16 -0.05
N TYR A 526 -3.49 19.93 -0.51
CA TYR A 526 -3.03 19.44 -1.80
C TYR A 526 -3.57 20.30 -2.96
N ASP A 527 -4.88 20.59 -3.00
CA ASP A 527 -5.51 21.38 -4.06
C ASP A 527 -4.97 22.82 -4.14
N ASN A 528 -4.57 23.39 -2.99
CA ASN A 528 -3.91 24.68 -2.94
C ASN A 528 -2.48 24.62 -3.50
N LEU A 529 -1.73 23.55 -3.18
CA LEU A 529 -0.37 23.34 -3.69
C LEU A 529 -0.35 23.01 -5.18
N GLN A 530 -1.30 22.21 -5.67
CA GLN A 530 -1.39 21.81 -7.07
C GLN A 530 -1.56 23.00 -8.02
N LYS A 531 -2.13 24.11 -7.55
CA LYS A 531 -2.32 25.35 -8.31
C LYS A 531 -1.05 26.20 -8.41
N ALA A 532 -0.05 25.95 -7.56
CA ALA A 532 1.17 26.73 -7.52
C ALA A 532 2.06 26.38 -8.72
N ASN A 533 2.52 27.41 -9.44
CA ASN A 533 3.51 27.27 -10.50
C ASN A 533 4.82 27.87 -10.00
N ILE A 534 5.73 27.02 -9.53
CA ILE A 534 7.01 27.42 -8.95
C ILE A 534 8.02 27.67 -10.06
N THR A 535 8.57 28.89 -10.14
CA THR A 535 9.61 29.28 -11.09
C THR A 535 11.01 29.23 -10.47
N GLY A 536 11.11 29.27 -9.14
CA GLY A 536 12.37 29.20 -8.42
C GLY A 536 12.22 28.77 -6.97
N ILE A 537 13.28 28.15 -6.43
CA ILE A 537 13.41 27.84 -5.01
C ILE A 537 14.76 28.39 -4.55
N THR A 538 14.74 29.32 -3.60
CA THR A 538 15.95 29.82 -2.94
C THR A 538 16.14 29.07 -1.61
N LEU A 539 17.25 28.36 -1.48
CA LEU A 539 17.65 27.65 -0.27
C LEU A 539 18.73 28.46 0.46
N THR A 540 18.44 28.90 1.67
CA THR A 540 19.38 29.60 2.55
C THR A 540 19.64 28.76 3.79
N VAL A 541 20.91 28.54 4.12
CA VAL A 541 21.30 27.81 5.33
C VAL A 541 22.25 28.67 6.15
N ALA A 542 21.90 28.90 7.41
CA ALA A 542 22.75 29.55 8.40
C ALA A 542 23.09 28.55 9.50
N ALA A 543 24.37 28.50 9.90
CA ALA A 543 24.83 27.66 11.00
C ALA A 543 25.60 28.51 12.00
N ASP A 544 25.35 28.30 13.31
CA ASP A 544 26.11 28.91 14.40
C ASP A 544 26.83 27.85 15.23
N ARG A 545 27.90 28.28 15.94
CA ARG A 545 28.67 27.43 16.87
C ARG A 545 29.28 26.17 16.23
N VAL A 546 29.70 26.25 14.97
CA VAL A 546 30.51 25.23 14.28
C VAL A 546 31.92 25.20 14.90
N ARG A 547 32.41 24.03 15.31
CA ARG A 547 33.62 23.83 16.14
C ARG A 547 34.60 22.79 15.58
N ASN A 548 34.14 21.91 14.69
CA ASN A 548 34.94 20.94 13.95
C ASN A 548 35.72 21.65 12.84
N LEU A 549 36.73 22.40 13.27
CA LEU A 549 37.59 23.20 12.41
C LEU A 549 38.95 22.52 12.26
N LEU A 550 39.53 22.61 11.07
CA LEU A 550 40.92 22.24 10.81
C LEU A 550 41.77 23.47 10.96
N LEU A 551 42.51 23.56 12.06
CA LEU A 551 43.31 24.72 12.42
C LEU A 551 44.79 24.46 12.14
N SER A 552 45.48 25.44 11.57
CA SER A 552 46.94 25.40 11.42
C SER A 552 47.52 26.80 11.41
N ASN A 553 48.82 26.91 11.68
CA ASN A 553 49.62 28.10 11.43
C ASN A 553 50.83 27.71 10.56
N ASP A 554 51.81 28.61 10.42
CA ASP A 554 53.01 28.34 9.64
C ASP A 554 53.93 27.25 10.26
N ASP A 555 53.77 26.96 11.56
CA ASP A 555 54.51 25.91 12.27
C ASP A 555 53.85 24.52 12.15
N GLY A 556 52.56 24.46 11.76
CA GLY A 556 51.83 23.23 11.53
C GLY A 556 50.40 23.21 12.09
N PRO A 557 49.80 22.01 12.24
CA PRO A 557 48.43 21.83 12.74
C PRO A 557 48.28 22.28 14.21
N LEU A 558 47.11 22.84 14.54
CA LEU A 558 46.76 23.34 15.87
C LEU A 558 45.57 22.56 16.44
N ASP A 559 45.57 22.33 17.76
CA ASP A 559 44.47 21.67 18.48
C ASP A 559 43.58 22.72 19.16
N GLY A 560 42.38 22.93 18.60
CA GLY A 560 41.41 23.89 19.12
C GLY A 560 40.85 23.58 20.51
N ASN A 561 41.08 22.37 21.04
CA ASN A 561 40.66 21.99 22.40
C ASN A 561 41.62 22.50 23.48
N LYS A 562 42.73 23.14 23.10
CA LYS A 562 43.71 23.75 24.00
C LYS A 562 43.96 25.20 23.59
N PRO A 563 44.39 26.08 24.51
CA PRO A 563 44.86 27.40 24.10
C PRO A 563 46.01 27.27 23.09
N PHE A 564 45.96 28.05 22.01
CA PHE A 564 46.94 27.97 20.92
C PHE A 564 47.32 29.36 20.39
N MET A 565 48.48 29.44 19.76
CA MET A 565 49.05 30.68 19.21
C MET A 565 48.81 30.73 17.69
N PRO A 566 47.79 31.47 17.20
CA PRO A 566 47.39 31.45 15.78
C PRO A 566 48.50 31.90 14.81
N PHE A 567 49.45 32.71 15.27
CA PHE A 567 50.57 33.23 14.46
C PHE A 567 51.93 32.68 14.91
N GLY A 568 51.95 31.56 15.62
CA GLY A 568 53.17 30.94 16.15
C GLY A 568 53.68 31.59 17.44
N ALA A 569 54.75 31.04 18.00
CA ALA A 569 55.34 31.52 19.26
C ALA A 569 56.06 32.87 19.10
N MET A 570 56.59 33.14 17.92
CA MET A 570 57.20 34.41 17.51
C MET A 570 56.52 34.93 16.23
N PRO A 571 55.35 35.60 16.36
CA PRO A 571 54.68 36.24 15.24
C PRO A 571 55.61 37.20 14.51
N HIS A 572 55.54 37.19 13.19
CA HIS A 572 56.19 38.14 12.30
C HIS A 572 55.18 38.64 11.27
N LEU A 573 55.49 39.74 10.58
CA LEU A 573 54.64 40.18 9.48
C LEU A 573 54.56 39.08 8.42
N SER A 574 53.35 38.81 7.94
CA SER A 574 52.98 37.67 7.08
C SER A 574 52.76 36.32 7.78
N SER A 575 52.95 36.22 9.11
CA SER A 575 52.53 35.02 9.85
C SER A 575 51.04 34.77 9.62
N SER A 576 50.69 33.51 9.35
CA SER A 576 49.37 33.13 8.88
C SER A 576 48.70 32.12 9.81
N PHE A 577 47.40 32.35 10.04
CA PHE A 577 46.50 31.43 10.71
C PHE A 577 45.48 30.89 9.70
N TYR A 578 45.40 29.58 9.57
CA TYR A 578 44.54 28.91 8.60
C TYR A 578 43.39 28.20 9.32
N VAL A 579 42.18 28.42 8.82
CA VAL A 579 40.93 27.86 9.36
C VAL A 579 40.20 27.12 8.23
N GLY A 580 40.12 25.80 8.34
CA GLY A 580 39.36 24.94 7.44
C GLY A 580 38.06 24.44 8.06
N CYS A 581 37.02 24.24 7.23
CA CYS A 581 35.73 23.75 7.69
C CYS A 581 35.03 22.93 6.58
N ASP A 582 34.98 21.61 6.74
CA ASP A 582 34.38 20.72 5.74
C ASP A 582 32.91 21.10 5.42
N GLU A 583 32.14 21.48 6.43
CA GLU A 583 30.73 21.82 6.25
C GLU A 583 30.54 23.14 5.49
N ALA A 584 31.24 24.20 5.91
CA ALA A 584 31.04 25.54 5.36
C ALA A 584 31.42 25.59 3.88
N PHE A 585 32.55 25.00 3.51
CA PHE A 585 33.08 25.10 2.15
C PHE A 585 32.42 24.15 1.13
N ARG A 586 31.50 23.27 1.57
CA ARG A 586 30.56 22.54 0.69
C ARG A 586 29.39 23.38 0.22
N LYS A 587 29.26 24.59 0.74
CA LYS A 587 28.15 25.52 0.45
C LYS A 587 28.68 26.69 -0.37
N SER A 588 27.80 27.28 -1.18
CA SER A 588 28.07 28.61 -1.74
C SER A 588 27.92 29.62 -0.60
N LEU A 589 29.07 30.06 -0.06
CA LEU A 589 29.11 30.95 1.09
C LEU A 589 28.60 32.34 0.70
N HIS A 590 27.69 32.89 1.49
CA HIS A 590 27.27 34.30 1.38
C HIS A 590 28.01 35.17 2.40
N ALA A 591 28.11 34.67 3.64
CA ALA A 591 28.90 35.27 4.70
C ALA A 591 29.53 34.20 5.59
N VAL A 592 30.70 34.50 6.15
CA VAL A 592 31.39 33.67 7.14
C VAL A 592 31.87 34.57 8.27
N SER A 593 31.53 34.20 9.50
CA SER A 593 31.97 34.91 10.70
C SER A 593 32.87 33.99 11.53
N ILE A 594 34.13 34.39 11.69
CA ILE A 594 35.07 33.71 12.59
C ILE A 594 34.98 34.40 13.95
N ASN A 595 34.53 33.66 14.96
CA ASN A 595 34.49 34.14 16.34
C ASN A 595 35.79 33.75 17.06
N ILE A 596 36.56 34.74 17.47
CA ILE A 596 37.85 34.60 18.15
C ILE A 596 37.72 35.09 19.59
N LEU A 597 37.96 34.18 20.54
CA LEU A 597 38.03 34.51 21.95
C LEU A 597 39.49 34.54 22.40
N TRP A 598 40.03 35.74 22.60
CA TRP A 598 41.40 35.96 23.01
C TRP A 598 41.62 35.66 24.50
N ASP A 599 42.79 35.09 24.81
CA ASP A 599 43.26 34.82 26.16
C ASP A 599 44.32 35.83 26.61
N ASN A 600 44.39 36.05 27.93
CA ASN A 600 45.41 36.86 28.60
C ASN A 600 45.67 38.24 27.96
N LEU A 601 44.63 38.91 27.45
CA LEU A 601 44.75 40.24 26.87
C LEU A 601 45.24 41.27 27.91
N PRO A 602 46.19 42.15 27.55
CA PRO A 602 46.58 43.25 28.41
C PRO A 602 45.42 44.25 28.57
N SER A 603 45.46 45.06 29.63
CA SER A 603 44.47 46.11 29.89
C SER A 603 44.35 47.11 28.72
N SER A 604 45.48 47.43 28.09
CA SER A 604 45.55 48.03 26.76
C SER A 604 46.92 47.77 26.13
N PHE A 605 46.99 47.74 24.80
CA PHE A 605 48.27 47.60 24.11
C PHE A 605 49.19 48.83 24.25
N PRO A 606 48.69 50.08 24.20
CA PRO A 606 49.54 51.25 24.46
C PRO A 606 50.24 51.19 25.83
N SER A 607 49.53 50.76 26.88
CA SER A 607 50.11 50.61 28.21
C SER A 607 51.11 49.45 28.28
N HIS A 608 50.79 48.31 27.66
CA HIS A 608 51.69 47.12 27.62
C HIS A 608 53.03 47.45 26.94
N TYR A 609 52.97 48.23 25.87
CA TYR A 609 54.13 48.57 25.02
C TYR A 609 54.74 49.95 25.31
N ALA A 610 54.36 50.64 26.40
CA ALA A 610 54.90 51.96 26.74
C ALA A 610 56.45 51.98 26.81
N GLY A 611 57.06 50.86 27.23
CA GLY A 611 58.52 50.71 27.30
C GLY A 611 59.23 50.54 25.96
N TYR A 612 58.51 50.52 24.82
CA TYR A 612 59.08 50.34 23.48
C TYR A 612 59.32 51.67 22.75
N ASP A 613 58.77 52.78 23.25
CA ASP A 613 59.08 54.11 22.75
C ASP A 613 60.50 54.50 23.17
N TYR A 614 61.47 54.22 22.30
CA TYR A 614 62.88 54.40 22.63
C TYR A 614 63.70 54.76 21.40
N LYS A 615 64.33 55.94 21.42
CA LYS A 615 65.28 56.44 20.41
C LYS A 615 64.82 56.28 18.95
N ASN A 616 63.53 56.48 18.67
CA ASN A 616 62.92 56.30 17.33
C ASN A 616 63.09 54.88 16.74
N LEU A 617 63.37 53.86 17.56
CA LEU A 617 63.53 52.48 17.10
C LEU A 617 62.20 51.76 16.92
N SER A 618 61.13 52.25 17.55
CA SER A 618 59.78 51.70 17.45
C SER A 618 58.75 52.76 17.85
N THR A 619 57.56 52.70 17.27
CA THR A 619 56.38 53.46 17.73
C THR A 619 55.58 52.61 18.73
N ILE A 620 54.74 53.22 19.56
CA ILE A 620 53.83 52.47 20.45
C ILE A 620 52.62 52.00 19.63
N PRO A 621 52.39 50.67 19.51
CA PRO A 621 51.23 50.16 18.82
C PRO A 621 49.94 50.48 19.59
N GLN A 622 48.92 50.88 18.86
CA GLN A 622 47.58 51.14 19.37
C GLN A 622 46.76 49.83 19.38
N ASN A 623 45.61 49.83 20.07
CA ASN A 623 44.75 48.65 20.10
C ASN A 623 44.28 48.19 18.70
N ASN A 624 44.21 49.12 17.73
CA ASN A 624 43.85 48.87 16.34
C ASN A 624 45.07 48.68 15.40
N SER A 625 46.30 48.62 15.93
CA SER A 625 47.52 48.39 15.14
C SER A 625 47.64 46.95 14.64
N PHE A 626 47.08 45.99 15.38
CA PHE A 626 47.14 44.57 15.03
C PHE A 626 46.03 44.23 14.04
N ARG A 627 46.43 43.96 12.79
CA ARG A 627 45.52 43.76 11.66
C ARG A 627 45.86 42.49 10.91
N VAL A 628 44.83 41.90 10.32
CA VAL A 628 44.95 40.74 9.43
C VAL A 628 44.31 40.99 8.09
N ALA A 629 45.02 40.59 7.05
CA ALA A 629 44.47 40.39 5.71
C ALA A 629 43.85 39.01 5.63
N MET A 630 42.62 38.92 5.13
CA MET A 630 41.94 37.64 4.93
C MET A 630 42.16 37.12 3.51
N GLY A 631 42.31 35.80 3.36
CA GLY A 631 42.37 35.15 2.06
C GLY A 631 41.56 33.86 2.02
N LEU A 632 41.00 33.52 0.87
CA LEU A 632 40.30 32.26 0.63
C LEU A 632 41.12 31.35 -0.29
N LEU A 633 41.24 30.07 0.07
CA LEU A 633 41.89 29.09 -0.78
C LEU A 633 40.94 28.61 -1.88
N ASP A 634 41.27 28.95 -3.13
CA ASP A 634 40.51 28.59 -4.32
C ASP A 634 41.46 28.04 -5.39
N ASN A 635 41.27 26.77 -5.75
CA ASN A 635 42.09 26.03 -6.69
C ASN A 635 43.60 26.11 -6.39
N ALA A 636 43.96 25.89 -5.12
CA ALA A 636 45.32 25.96 -4.57
C ALA A 636 45.97 27.37 -4.63
N VAL A 637 45.18 28.42 -4.88
CA VAL A 637 45.63 29.81 -4.88
C VAL A 637 44.90 30.58 -3.78
N TRP A 638 45.64 31.36 -3.00
CA TRP A 638 45.06 32.26 -2.00
C TRP A 638 44.55 33.54 -2.67
N LYS A 639 43.22 33.73 -2.68
CA LYS A 639 42.57 34.96 -3.15
C LYS A 639 42.39 35.92 -1.99
N GLU A 640 43.06 37.06 -2.05
CA GLU A 640 43.06 38.09 -0.98
C GLU A 640 42.02 39.21 -1.23
N ASP A 641 41.58 39.40 -2.48
CA ASP A 641 40.52 40.34 -2.85
C ASP A 641 39.15 39.65 -2.91
N LEU A 642 38.48 39.57 -1.76
CA LEU A 642 37.20 38.86 -1.63
C LEU A 642 35.96 39.71 -1.98
N ASN A 643 36.10 41.01 -2.29
CA ASN A 643 34.96 41.90 -2.58
C ASN A 643 34.72 42.09 -4.09
N LYS A 644 33.44 42.01 -4.49
CA LYS A 644 32.99 42.21 -5.89
C LYS A 644 32.86 43.65 -6.36
N ASN A 645 32.92 44.65 -5.47
CA ASN A 645 32.33 45.97 -5.77
C ASN A 645 33.31 47.13 -5.98
N GLY A 646 34.61 46.89 -6.18
CA GLY A 646 35.56 47.96 -6.58
C GLY A 646 35.71 49.14 -5.61
N GLU A 647 35.01 49.14 -4.47
CA GLU A 647 35.28 50.02 -3.34
C GLU A 647 36.54 49.55 -2.62
N THR A 648 37.35 50.51 -2.16
CA THR A 648 38.64 50.27 -1.49
C THR A 648 38.49 49.17 -0.44
N PRO A 649 39.27 48.08 -0.54
CA PRO A 649 39.07 46.93 0.31
C PRO A 649 39.31 47.30 1.78
N ASP A 650 38.33 47.04 2.65
CA ASP A 650 38.55 46.87 4.08
C ASP A 650 39.16 45.47 4.33
N ILE A 651 40.30 45.20 3.65
CA ILE A 651 41.01 43.91 3.68
C ILE A 651 41.70 43.65 5.02
N ASP A 652 42.06 44.71 5.74
CA ASP A 652 42.80 44.63 7.00
C ASP A 652 41.88 44.78 8.22
N LYS A 653 41.38 43.64 8.70
CA LYS A 653 40.52 43.59 9.89
C LYS A 653 41.35 43.68 11.17
N THR A 654 40.90 44.50 12.11
CA THR A 654 41.51 44.63 13.44
C THR A 654 41.29 43.37 14.28
N LEU A 655 42.33 42.89 14.97
CA LEU A 655 42.25 41.66 15.79
C LEU A 655 41.59 41.87 17.16
N PHE A 656 41.74 43.05 17.76
CA PHE A 656 41.33 43.30 19.15
C PHE A 656 40.36 44.47 19.31
N VAL A 657 39.98 45.10 18.21
CA VAL A 657 39.02 46.21 18.18
C VAL A 657 37.84 45.80 17.32
N ASN A 658 36.62 45.91 17.86
CA ASN A 658 35.41 45.64 17.11
C ASN A 658 35.09 46.77 16.11
N ASP A 659 34.08 46.58 15.27
CA ASP A 659 33.76 47.53 14.20
C ASP A 659 33.23 48.88 14.76
N ASN A 660 32.81 48.91 16.03
CA ASN A 660 32.45 50.13 16.76
C ASN A 660 33.65 50.83 17.44
N GLY A 661 34.89 50.37 17.20
CA GLY A 661 36.11 50.96 17.75
C GLY A 661 36.45 50.56 19.19
N SER A 662 35.73 49.62 19.81
CA SER A 662 35.95 49.18 21.19
C SER A 662 36.95 48.04 21.30
N TYR A 663 37.84 48.09 22.29
CA TYR A 663 38.79 47.01 22.60
C TYR A 663 38.07 45.83 23.26
N VAL A 664 38.17 44.63 22.67
CA VAL A 664 37.36 43.46 23.05
C VAL A 664 38.16 42.17 23.08
N SER A 665 37.82 41.28 24.00
CA SER A 665 38.36 39.92 24.07
C SER A 665 37.64 38.91 23.17
N ASN A 666 36.37 39.18 22.86
CA ASN A 666 35.59 38.42 21.89
C ASN A 666 35.51 39.23 20.59
N ARG A 667 36.25 38.80 19.57
CA ARG A 667 36.30 39.41 18.25
C ARG A 667 35.60 38.51 17.24
N VAL A 668 34.55 39.04 16.61
CA VAL A 668 33.92 38.39 15.45
C VAL A 668 34.46 39.06 14.19
N ILE A 669 35.12 38.32 13.31
CA ILE A 669 35.58 38.80 12.01
C ILE A 669 34.65 38.22 10.95
N THR A 670 33.92 39.09 10.24
CA THR A 670 32.96 38.67 9.21
C THR A 670 33.48 39.00 7.81
N ILE A 671 33.39 38.02 6.91
CA ILE A 671 33.49 38.20 5.47
C ILE A 671 32.08 38.12 4.91
N ASN A 672 31.67 39.13 4.15
CA ASN A 672 30.43 39.16 3.39
C ASN A 672 30.72 39.08 1.89
N ASP A 673 29.68 38.83 1.09
CA ASP A 673 29.70 39.01 -0.37
C ASP A 673 30.80 38.23 -1.11
N PHE A 674 31.04 36.98 -0.67
CA PHE A 674 31.93 36.06 -1.37
C PHE A 674 31.60 36.04 -2.87
N PRO A 675 32.62 36.08 -3.76
CA PRO A 675 32.35 36.14 -5.18
C PRO A 675 31.60 34.88 -5.64
N ASN A 676 30.42 35.03 -6.27
CA ASN A 676 29.62 33.92 -6.84
C ASN A 676 30.40 32.97 -7.79
N GLN A 677 31.65 33.27 -8.10
CA GLN A 677 32.55 32.45 -8.91
C GLN A 677 33.40 31.47 -8.11
N VAL A 678 33.40 31.50 -6.77
CA VAL A 678 34.00 30.44 -5.96
C VAL A 678 33.05 29.23 -6.02
N LYS A 679 33.01 28.58 -7.18
CA LYS A 679 32.55 27.21 -7.29
C LYS A 679 33.63 26.36 -6.63
N LEU A 680 33.46 26.17 -5.33
CA LEU A 680 34.12 25.10 -4.61
C LEU A 680 33.63 23.79 -5.24
N ASP A 681 34.29 23.36 -6.32
CA ASP A 681 34.21 22.01 -6.88
C ASP A 681 34.87 21.05 -5.87
N LEU A 682 34.33 21.02 -4.65
CA LEU A 682 34.59 19.92 -3.76
C LEU A 682 34.02 18.67 -4.43
N PRO A 683 34.75 17.55 -4.43
CA PRO A 683 34.23 16.33 -5.01
C PRO A 683 32.87 16.05 -4.39
N LYS A 684 31.87 15.76 -5.24
CA LYS A 684 30.48 15.40 -4.89
C LYS A 684 30.37 14.14 -4.01
N ASN A 685 31.48 13.69 -3.46
CA ASN A 685 31.64 12.49 -2.68
C ASN A 685 31.73 12.87 -1.19
N ASN A 686 31.36 11.92 -0.34
CA ASN A 686 31.37 12.00 1.12
C ASN A 686 32.81 12.07 1.72
N THR A 687 33.78 12.58 0.96
CA THR A 687 35.20 12.66 1.32
C THR A 687 35.44 13.86 2.20
N THR A 688 35.83 13.65 3.45
CA THR A 688 36.08 14.71 4.43
C THR A 688 37.29 15.56 4.05
N LEU A 689 37.19 16.87 4.30
CA LEU A 689 38.30 17.80 4.22
C LEU A 689 39.47 17.31 5.08
N GLN A 690 40.66 17.29 4.50
CA GLN A 690 41.90 16.90 5.17
C GLN A 690 42.64 18.14 5.69
N PRO A 691 43.54 17.99 6.68
CA PRO A 691 44.43 19.06 7.12
C PRO A 691 45.15 19.75 5.95
N LEU A 692 45.45 21.04 6.11
CA LEU A 692 46.08 21.85 5.06
C LEU A 692 47.41 21.24 4.62
N SER A 693 47.60 21.09 3.31
CA SER A 693 48.80 20.56 2.67
C SER A 693 49.04 21.25 1.33
N ALA A 694 50.19 20.99 0.70
CA ALA A 694 50.50 21.52 -0.63
C ALA A 694 49.53 21.03 -1.74
N GLU A 695 48.82 19.92 -1.51
CA GLU A 695 47.83 19.37 -2.44
C GLU A 695 46.42 19.93 -2.22
N THR A 696 46.21 20.68 -1.13
CA THR A 696 44.91 21.23 -0.77
C THR A 696 44.51 22.32 -1.75
N LYS A 697 43.40 22.11 -2.45
CA LYS A 697 42.89 23.07 -3.44
C LYS A 697 41.89 24.07 -2.87
N TYR A 698 41.20 23.71 -1.80
CA TYR A 698 39.96 24.35 -1.37
C TYR A 698 39.74 24.17 0.13
N GLY A 699 38.77 24.88 0.71
CA GLY A 699 38.23 24.55 2.02
C GLY A 699 38.88 25.24 3.21
N PHE A 700 39.68 26.29 2.97
CA PHE A 700 40.40 27.02 4.00
C PHE A 700 40.32 28.54 3.80
N VAL A 701 40.23 29.27 4.91
CA VAL A 701 40.45 30.72 5.00
C VAL A 701 41.76 30.98 5.75
N ARG A 702 42.51 31.98 5.32
CA ARG A 702 43.76 32.46 5.93
C ARG A 702 43.56 33.82 6.54
N LEU A 703 44.05 34.03 7.76
CA LEU A 703 44.29 35.33 8.37
C LEU A 703 45.80 35.57 8.36
N ARG A 704 46.28 36.54 7.57
CA ARG A 704 47.70 36.90 7.48
C ARG A 704 47.96 38.20 8.23
N LEU A 705 48.92 38.21 9.15
CA LEU A 705 49.28 39.39 9.94
C LEU A 705 49.92 40.49 9.06
N THR A 706 49.36 41.70 9.04
CA THR A 706 49.79 42.82 8.16
C THR A 706 50.13 44.12 8.88
N GLY A 707 49.56 44.36 10.07
CA GLY A 707 49.72 45.64 10.78
C GLY A 707 50.96 45.75 11.68
N ASP A 708 51.12 44.82 12.63
CA ASP A 708 52.21 44.83 13.62
C ASP A 708 52.50 43.39 14.05
N ASP A 709 53.78 43.07 14.30
CA ASP A 709 54.25 41.76 14.72
C ASP A 709 54.28 41.56 16.24
N PHE A 710 53.54 42.39 16.98
CA PHE A 710 53.56 42.42 18.44
C PHE A 710 54.93 42.77 19.01
N ARG A 711 55.73 43.49 18.23
CA ARG A 711 57.10 43.91 18.55
C ARG A 711 58.09 42.75 18.72
N HIS A 712 57.78 41.54 18.27
CA HIS A 712 58.71 40.40 18.35
C HIS A 712 60.02 40.67 17.59
N ALA A 713 59.99 41.30 16.41
CA ALA A 713 61.21 41.58 15.64
C ALA A 713 62.13 42.62 16.31
N VAL A 714 61.58 43.59 17.04
CA VAL A 714 62.35 44.69 17.65
C VAL A 714 62.69 44.45 19.13
N TYR A 715 62.01 43.52 19.80
CA TYR A 715 62.13 43.29 21.24
C TYR A 715 63.56 43.00 21.68
N ALA A 716 64.24 42.03 21.07
CA ALA A 716 65.61 41.67 21.45
C ALA A 716 66.55 42.89 21.39
N LYS A 717 66.45 43.69 20.32
CA LYS A 717 67.24 44.91 20.15
C LYS A 717 66.93 45.96 21.20
N ILE A 718 65.66 46.26 21.45
CA ILE A 718 65.24 47.28 22.44
C ILE A 718 65.60 46.83 23.86
N PHE A 719 65.37 45.56 24.18
CA PHE A 719 65.73 44.97 25.48
C PHE A 719 67.23 45.04 25.72
N THR A 720 68.06 44.59 24.78
CA THR A 720 69.53 44.66 24.91
C THR A 720 70.02 46.09 25.09
N ILE A 721 69.53 47.05 24.30
CA ILE A 721 69.97 48.45 24.44
C ILE A 721 69.57 49.01 25.81
N LYS A 722 68.34 48.76 26.26
CA LYS A 722 67.88 49.22 27.57
C LYS A 722 68.63 48.55 28.72
N VAL A 723 68.92 47.25 28.63
CA VAL A 723 69.70 46.53 29.65
C VAL A 723 71.15 47.02 29.69
N ILE A 724 71.78 47.29 28.53
CA ILE A 724 73.10 47.92 28.48
C ILE A 724 73.06 49.30 29.13
N GLU A 725 72.05 50.12 28.83
CA GLU A 725 71.93 51.46 29.43
C GLU A 725 71.65 51.41 30.94
N ILE A 726 70.86 50.45 31.41
CA ILE A 726 70.66 50.17 32.84
C ILE A 726 71.98 49.74 33.48
N ALA A 727 72.76 48.87 32.83
CA ALA A 727 74.05 48.42 33.31
C ALA A 727 75.08 49.56 33.35
N GLU A 728 75.07 50.45 32.35
CA GLU A 728 75.91 51.65 32.30
C GLU A 728 75.55 52.68 33.38
N LYS A 729 74.28 52.78 33.75
CA LYS A 729 73.76 53.68 34.80
C LYS A 729 73.65 53.02 36.18
N SER A 730 73.98 51.73 36.29
CA SER A 730 73.89 50.98 37.55
C SER A 730 74.98 51.43 38.53
N PRO A 731 74.66 51.67 39.82
CA PRO A 731 75.64 52.08 40.83
C PRO A 731 76.76 51.05 41.08
N LEU A 732 76.66 49.85 40.51
CA LEU A 732 77.74 48.84 40.50
C LEU A 732 78.98 49.29 39.72
N LYS A 733 78.83 50.11 38.67
CA LYS A 733 79.98 50.64 37.92
C LYS A 733 80.74 51.67 38.76
N ASN A 734 80.01 52.54 39.47
CA ASN A 734 80.60 53.52 40.38
C ASN A 734 81.31 52.85 41.56
N LYS A 735 80.73 51.80 42.15
CA LYS A 735 81.42 51.01 43.20
C LYS A 735 82.65 50.25 42.70
N LEU A 736 82.71 49.88 41.43
CA LEU A 736 83.89 49.21 40.85
C LEU A 736 85.02 50.22 40.54
N THR A 737 84.70 51.46 40.18
CA THR A 737 85.67 52.57 40.11
C THR A 737 86.13 53.03 41.49
N ASP A 738 85.21 53.15 42.45
CA ASP A 738 85.54 53.54 43.83
C ASP A 738 86.42 52.47 44.52
N ALA A 739 86.17 51.18 44.28
CA ALA A 739 87.04 50.09 44.75
C ALA A 739 88.40 50.06 44.04
N LYS A 740 88.49 50.55 42.79
CA LYS A 740 89.77 50.69 42.07
C LYS A 740 90.58 51.86 42.64
N ASP A 741 89.92 52.95 43.04
CA ASP A 741 90.56 54.12 43.65
C ASP A 741 90.97 53.88 45.11
N GLU A 742 90.21 53.07 45.89
CA GLU A 742 90.61 52.64 47.24
C GLU A 742 91.81 51.67 47.23
N VAL A 743 91.90 50.75 46.26
CA VAL A 743 93.07 49.85 46.11
C VAL A 743 94.31 50.58 45.61
N THR A 744 94.15 51.69 44.87
CA THR A 744 95.28 52.50 44.38
C THR A 744 95.85 53.41 45.48
N ASN A 745 95.01 53.89 46.41
CA ASN A 745 95.43 54.72 47.55
C ASN A 745 95.95 53.91 48.76
N ALA A 746 95.64 52.62 48.87
CA ALA A 746 96.15 51.74 49.94
C ALA A 746 97.55 51.13 49.68
N LYS A 747 98.20 51.45 48.54
CA LYS A 747 99.58 51.00 48.20
C LYS A 747 100.69 51.96 48.66
N GLY A 748 100.37 52.98 49.43
CA GLY A 748 101.30 54.04 49.85
C GLY A 748 102.11 53.77 51.13
N ASP A 749 101.71 52.86 52.02
CA ASP A 749 102.40 52.64 53.31
C ASP A 749 102.39 51.16 53.74
N MET A 750 103.39 50.38 53.29
CA MET A 750 104.15 49.40 54.10
C MET A 750 105.15 48.61 53.22
N PRO A 751 106.33 48.21 53.77
CA PRO A 751 107.45 47.68 52.99
C PRO A 751 107.41 46.15 52.85
N GLY A 752 107.76 45.63 51.65
CA GLY A 752 108.13 44.21 51.46
C GLY A 752 107.69 43.61 50.12
N PRO A 753 108.49 42.70 49.51
CA PRO A 753 108.46 42.46 48.07
C PRO A 753 107.45 41.38 47.70
N LEU A 754 106.57 41.67 46.73
CA LEU A 754 106.01 40.71 45.78
C LEU A 754 105.41 41.51 44.61
N SER A 755 106.28 42.24 43.93
CA SER A 755 106.09 42.61 42.53
C SER A 755 106.29 41.35 41.68
N GLN A 756 105.22 40.83 41.09
CA GLN A 756 105.14 40.18 39.77
C GLN A 756 103.89 39.30 39.67
N VAL A 757 102.80 39.83 39.11
CA VAL A 757 101.83 39.06 38.32
C VAL A 757 101.29 40.00 37.24
N GLU A 758 101.43 39.59 35.98
CA GLU A 758 100.94 40.27 34.78
C GLU A 758 99.40 40.38 34.76
N GLU A 759 98.91 41.45 34.13
CA GLU A 759 97.50 41.69 33.83
C GLU A 759 97.02 40.72 32.74
N ASP A 760 95.97 39.94 33.01
CA ASP A 760 95.20 39.21 31.99
C ASP A 760 93.70 39.59 32.12
N PRO A 761 93.05 40.18 31.09
CA PRO A 761 91.68 40.69 31.20
C PRO A 761 90.55 39.65 31.27
N ASP A 762 90.84 38.35 31.14
CA ASP A 762 89.80 37.33 30.85
C ASP A 762 89.21 36.58 32.07
N VAL A 763 89.45 37.03 33.31
CA VAL A 763 88.99 36.27 34.51
C VAL A 763 87.74 36.85 35.21
N ILE A 764 87.14 37.94 34.73
CA ILE A 764 85.97 38.58 35.41
C ILE A 764 84.60 38.12 34.87
N ILE A 765 84.54 37.22 33.87
CA ILE A 765 83.26 36.80 33.24
C ILE A 765 82.69 35.46 33.78
N ALA A 766 83.32 34.80 34.76
CA ALA A 766 82.91 33.45 35.17
C ALA A 766 81.91 33.34 36.36
N ASN A 767 81.59 34.41 37.10
CA ASN A 767 80.75 34.30 38.32
C ASN A 767 79.38 35.02 38.28
N ALA A 768 78.86 35.33 37.08
CA ALA A 768 77.50 35.88 36.92
C ALA A 768 76.52 34.95 36.17
N ASN A 769 76.89 33.68 35.92
CA ASN A 769 76.09 32.71 35.16
C ASN A 769 75.41 31.65 36.02
N ILE A 770 74.81 32.02 37.15
CA ILE A 770 73.88 31.13 37.90
C ILE A 770 72.71 31.94 38.49
N VAL A 771 72.00 32.74 37.69
CA VAL A 771 70.62 33.15 38.02
C VAL A 771 69.83 33.39 36.73
N THR A 772 69.67 32.37 35.89
CA THR A 772 68.53 32.25 34.94
C THR A 772 68.52 30.83 34.38
N GLY A 773 67.70 29.96 34.98
CA GLY A 773 67.54 28.59 34.54
C GLY A 773 66.29 27.98 35.16
N ASN A 774 65.14 28.24 34.55
CA ASN A 774 63.89 27.56 34.86
C ASN A 774 63.92 26.20 34.13
N SER A 775 64.27 25.13 34.84
CA SER A 775 64.01 23.75 34.41
C SER A 775 63.65 22.91 35.63
N ALA A 776 62.45 22.35 35.58
CA ALA A 776 61.83 21.53 36.59
C ALA A 776 62.68 20.30 36.95
N ILE A 777 62.87 20.05 38.26
CA ILE A 777 63.09 18.70 38.80
C ILE A 777 62.35 18.57 40.13
N ASP A 778 61.35 17.71 40.07
CA ASP A 778 60.85 16.70 41.01
C ASP A 778 60.87 16.91 42.54
N ALA A 779 59.75 16.46 43.11
CA ALA A 779 59.41 16.54 44.53
C ALA A 779 60.05 15.39 45.32
N SER A 780 60.62 15.68 46.49
CA SER A 780 60.34 14.94 47.73
C SER A 780 61.11 15.48 48.93
N ASN A 781 60.37 15.59 50.05
CA ASN A 781 60.83 15.57 51.44
C ASN A 781 61.80 16.66 51.96
N ALA A 782 61.24 17.64 52.66
CA ALA A 782 61.53 17.87 54.09
C ALA A 782 60.65 19.01 54.66
N LYS A 783 59.98 18.70 55.78
CA LYS A 783 59.28 19.66 56.64
C LYS A 783 60.30 20.47 57.44
N LEU A 784 60.08 21.78 57.61
CA LEU A 784 60.16 22.60 58.84
C LEU A 784 60.32 24.11 58.51
N PRO A 785 59.99 25.04 59.44
CA PRO A 785 59.14 26.19 59.14
C PRO A 785 59.88 27.51 58.87
N LEU A 786 59.11 28.45 58.30
CA LEU A 786 59.34 29.89 58.25
C LEU A 786 59.99 30.48 59.51
N VAL A 787 61.08 31.22 59.32
CA VAL A 787 61.36 32.44 60.09
C VAL A 787 61.83 33.51 59.11
N SER A 788 60.91 34.45 58.92
CA SER A 788 61.04 35.79 58.36
C SER A 788 62.11 36.64 59.03
N GLY A 789 62.77 37.51 58.27
CA GLY A 789 63.32 38.75 58.84
C GLY A 789 64.49 39.32 58.05
N HIS A 790 64.27 40.49 57.46
CA HIS A 790 65.26 41.40 56.85
C HIS A 790 65.68 41.08 55.42
N LEU A 791 64.89 41.57 54.47
CA LEU A 791 65.36 42.29 53.27
C LEU A 791 64.16 43.07 52.66
N ASN A 792 63.44 43.79 53.51
CA ASN A 792 62.67 44.97 53.09
C ASN A 792 63.58 46.17 53.33
N THR A 793 63.80 46.96 52.28
CA THR A 793 64.40 48.33 52.19
C THR A 793 65.58 48.41 51.22
N ALA A 794 65.26 48.35 49.93
CA ALA A 794 65.97 49.10 48.90
C ALA A 794 64.99 49.68 47.86
N GLU A 795 63.76 49.98 48.29
CA GLU A 795 62.97 51.06 47.71
C GLU A 795 63.50 52.36 48.29
N ASN A 796 63.65 53.38 47.44
CA ASN A 796 64.24 54.70 47.68
C ASN A 796 65.76 54.77 47.53
N ILE A 797 66.22 54.89 46.29
CA ILE A 797 66.94 56.05 45.75
C ILE A 797 66.89 55.93 44.21
N LEU A 798 66.02 56.72 43.58
CA LEU A 798 66.12 57.18 42.18
C LEU A 798 64.93 58.10 41.88
N THR A 799 64.98 59.31 42.43
CA THR A 799 64.24 60.46 41.87
C THR A 799 65.27 61.46 41.37
N VAL A 800 65.80 61.18 40.18
CA VAL A 800 66.39 62.17 39.30
C VAL A 800 65.72 61.99 37.94
N THR A 801 65.17 63.09 37.46
CA THR A 801 64.51 63.29 36.18
C THR A 801 65.34 62.77 35.01
N ASP A 802 65.02 61.57 34.54
CA ASP A 802 65.08 61.16 33.14
C ASP A 802 64.30 59.85 33.01
N GLN A 803 63.66 59.64 31.87
CA GLN A 803 62.78 58.50 31.57
C GLN A 803 63.25 57.21 32.23
N LEU A 804 62.40 56.61 33.07
CA LEU A 804 62.60 55.28 33.65
C LEU A 804 63.03 54.31 32.54
N ILE A 805 64.32 53.96 32.52
CA ILE A 805 64.84 52.89 31.66
C ILE A 805 64.46 51.60 32.37
N THR A 806 63.17 51.27 32.33
CA THR A 806 62.69 49.93 32.65
C THR A 806 62.83 49.07 31.41
N PRO A 807 63.26 47.80 31.55
CA PRO A 807 63.27 46.88 30.43
C PRO A 807 61.85 46.79 29.85
N PRO A 808 61.70 46.73 28.51
CA PRO A 808 60.39 46.61 27.89
C PRO A 808 59.72 45.31 28.36
N ASN A 809 58.39 45.36 28.60
CA ASN A 809 57.61 44.14 28.83
C ASN A 809 57.85 43.15 27.69
N PRO A 810 57.81 41.83 27.94
CA PRO A 810 57.90 40.86 26.85
C PRO A 810 56.79 41.10 25.81
N PRO A 811 57.07 40.82 24.52
CA PRO A 811 56.08 40.88 23.46
C PRO A 811 54.83 40.09 23.83
N TYR A 812 53.65 40.64 23.53
CA TYR A 812 52.41 39.89 23.69
C TYR A 812 52.33 38.84 22.58
N THR A 813 52.29 37.55 22.95
CA THR A 813 52.00 36.48 21.99
C THR A 813 50.48 36.23 21.97
N PRO A 814 49.80 36.57 20.87
CA PRO A 814 48.36 36.38 20.75
C PRO A 814 48.01 34.91 20.96
N THR A 815 47.08 34.64 21.87
CA THR A 815 46.65 33.29 22.23
C THR A 815 45.14 33.22 22.17
N ILE A 816 44.60 32.25 21.44
CA ILE A 816 43.15 31.99 21.35
C ILE A 816 42.79 30.97 22.42
N LYS A 817 41.69 31.20 23.15
CA LYS A 817 41.15 30.25 24.13
C LYS A 817 40.65 28.99 23.45
N LYS A 818 40.73 27.86 24.16
CA LYS A 818 40.01 26.64 23.77
C LYS A 818 38.50 26.89 23.74
N TYR A 819 37.79 26.26 22.81
CA TYR A 819 36.34 26.38 22.65
C TYR A 819 35.53 25.23 23.25
#